data_AF-A0A424XXJ8-F1
#
_entry.id   AF-A0A424XXJ8-F1
#
_cell.length_a   1.000
_cell.length_b   1.000
_cell.length_c   1.000
_cell.angle_alpha   90.00
_cell.angle_beta   90.00
_cell.angle_gamma   90.00
#
_symmetry.space_group_name_H-M   'P 1'
#
loop_
_entity.id
_entity.type
_entity.pdbx_description
1 polymer ?
#
loop_
_entity_poly.entity_id
_entity_poly.type
_entity_poly.pdbx_seq_one_letter_code
_entity_poly.pdbx_strand_id
1 'polypeptide(L)'
;MLILNKEVNVKIFFNIFWLCIFFLMVGIGPAQAETAPQGVSIKTGPTDIVNGIALHEEDITVSNEFYKISFAVGTTPPWGVPHGSIVDSAIFVDGQWTDNRTALIDFLPHGWSAWPSTYQEVNILSQTPEKAVIEIKRDYDKDIVLVTTYIVESGNRNLKVSTQMTNKGDKTYEDLLAGYSLCTLSGYMFGPWGTTERGYGQVGEEWYGDYVLGYDENFAMALHYPGFTDFAWGTGWRDLYQSKTMKPGDSVTLDAWVQFEDIGSTAQVMNNNLDIKNQSYGKVSGTVKTIDGSVIDKPVVIFEKSTPDGKELLYAWTVGENGAYEIPLPAGDYKVHAVAKGYSLTSTQTASVQNNENIKLNFTDVEKGGNVSLKITDKADNKPVDARIEVTQGPEILVEYVGARTFFTKLGNPGIADFVVAPGEYEFTISHGGNFISKGEKVNLTVEPEGNHSITQSVSIDINPTERGWYSTDLHHHSDILDGVTPPEYMVRSQLSSGLDIVFVSDHDSIANNKEIKELAQSRNVPFISGIEVSPNWGHINVLPVPLDGSDVSIDPSGTVSEIFARAREMDALVMIAHPYITYGYFHSLEQNMAPGGWDPDFDLIELNGAISASDNRKATQRAWEFWTNNQKYYLAGGSDVHDVWIYSSGNLRTYAKIDGDFSLEKYYQSLKRGKSYATQGPLVYPEYDFGNTVQLSSDTFNFRFEAFSVNGLEKVTIVSEGAGFNDDGEIEGHVLEQDLGGSERKLLSFELNPEKDTWYALVIEDKEGNQALTNPIWVNKM
;
A
#
# COMPACT_ATOMS: atom_id res chain seq x y z
N MET A 1 9.42 73.15 38.33
CA MET A 1 10.55 73.43 39.26
C MET A 1 11.70 72.54 38.78
N LEU A 2 12.58 73.10 37.94
CA LEU A 2 14.03 73.26 38.19
C LEU A 2 14.75 71.95 38.62
N ILE A 3 15.90 71.53 38.11
CA ILE A 3 16.76 71.82 36.95
C ILE A 3 17.97 70.87 37.12
N LEU A 4 18.53 70.35 36.02
CA LEU A 4 19.93 69.90 35.78
C LEU A 4 20.56 68.87 36.75
N ASN A 5 20.96 67.68 36.27
CA ASN A 5 22.29 67.33 35.69
C ASN A 5 22.86 66.20 36.58
N LYS A 6 23.65 65.20 36.15
CA LYS A 6 24.33 64.87 34.88
C LYS A 6 24.89 63.45 35.05
N GLU A 7 24.90 62.69 33.94
CA GLU A 7 26.03 61.84 33.48
C GLU A 7 26.30 60.52 34.26
N VAL A 8 26.60 59.35 33.65
CA VAL A 8 27.01 59.04 32.27
C VAL A 8 27.06 57.51 32.04
N ASN A 9 26.74 57.09 30.80
CA ASN A 9 27.21 55.89 30.07
C ASN A 9 26.71 54.48 30.53
N VAL A 10 26.32 53.51 29.69
CA VAL A 10 26.73 53.14 28.31
C VAL A 10 25.62 52.31 27.61
N LYS A 11 25.30 52.70 26.35
CA LYS A 11 24.77 51.94 25.18
C LYS A 11 23.57 50.98 25.30
N ILE A 12 22.44 51.41 24.72
CA ILE A 12 21.60 50.59 23.83
C ILE A 12 21.30 51.44 22.59
N PHE A 13 21.78 51.01 21.43
CA PHE A 13 21.49 51.61 20.12
C PHE A 13 20.52 50.70 19.36
N PHE A 14 19.44 51.32 18.87
CA PHE A 14 18.56 50.80 17.83
C PHE A 14 19.33 50.52 16.54
N ASN A 15 19.10 49.36 15.93
CA ASN A 15 19.26 49.07 14.49
C ASN A 15 18.12 48.10 14.14
N ILE A 16 17.05 48.54 13.49
CA ILE A 16 16.87 48.47 12.02
C ILE A 16 17.49 47.18 11.48
N PHE A 17 16.72 46.09 11.49
CA PHE A 17 17.03 44.90 10.72
C PHE A 17 16.37 45.04 9.34
N TRP A 18 17.23 45.15 8.33
CA TRP A 18 16.91 44.95 6.93
C TRP A 18 16.27 43.58 6.72
N LEU A 19 15.07 43.55 6.15
CA LEU A 19 14.53 42.35 5.50
C LEU A 19 14.97 42.43 4.03
N CYS A 20 16.10 41.80 3.71
CA CYS A 20 16.46 41.51 2.32
C CYS A 20 15.50 40.45 1.78
N ILE A 21 14.44 40.89 1.10
CA ILE A 21 13.66 40.04 0.22
C ILE A 21 14.55 39.75 -1.00
N PHE A 22 15.30 38.64 -0.95
CA PHE A 22 15.85 38.05 -2.17
C PHE A 22 14.69 37.36 -2.90
N PHE A 23 14.07 38.09 -3.83
CA PHE A 23 13.34 37.47 -4.93
C PHE A 23 14.36 36.70 -5.77
N LEU A 24 14.55 35.40 -5.50
CA LEU A 24 15.05 34.49 -6.51
C LEU A 24 13.93 34.32 -7.54
N MET A 25 13.87 35.23 -8.52
CA MET A 25 13.33 34.87 -9.82
C MET A 25 14.32 33.86 -10.43
N VAL A 26 14.12 32.58 -10.15
CA VAL A 26 14.62 31.53 -11.03
C VAL A 26 13.80 31.68 -12.30
N GLY A 27 14.36 32.37 -13.28
CA GLY A 27 13.88 32.25 -14.65
C GLY A 27 14.07 30.81 -15.06
N ILE A 28 13.00 30.04 -15.07
CA ILE A 28 12.94 28.74 -15.74
C ILE A 28 13.02 29.06 -17.24
N GLY A 29 14.24 29.17 -17.76
CA GLY A 29 14.46 28.96 -19.19
C GLY A 29 14.07 27.53 -19.54
N PRO A 30 13.65 27.24 -20.78
CA PRO A 30 13.41 25.86 -21.19
C PRO A 30 14.67 25.04 -20.90
N ALA A 31 14.52 23.99 -20.08
CA ALA A 31 15.60 23.06 -19.80
C ALA A 31 16.13 22.55 -21.14
N GLN A 32 17.43 22.74 -21.37
CA GLN A 32 18.06 22.35 -22.61
C GLN A 32 18.14 20.82 -22.60
N ALA A 33 17.42 20.15 -23.51
CA ALA A 33 17.40 18.69 -23.61
C ALA A 33 18.83 18.15 -23.69
N GLU A 34 19.18 17.22 -22.80
CA GLU A 34 20.49 16.58 -22.81
C GLU A 34 20.56 15.54 -23.92
N THR A 35 21.74 15.37 -24.50
CA THR A 35 21.99 14.22 -25.38
C THR A 35 22.06 12.97 -24.54
N ALA A 36 21.37 11.90 -24.96
CA ALA A 36 21.48 10.59 -24.31
C ALA A 36 22.96 10.23 -24.11
N PRO A 37 23.37 9.77 -22.92
CA PRO A 37 24.72 9.27 -22.72
C PRO A 37 25.00 8.14 -23.73
N GLN A 38 26.28 7.89 -24.03
CA GLN A 38 26.68 6.82 -24.94
C GLN A 38 27.46 5.75 -24.19
N GLY A 39 27.10 4.49 -24.45
CA GLY A 39 27.74 3.33 -23.85
C GLY A 39 27.31 3.07 -22.41
N VAL A 40 27.91 2.04 -21.83
CA VAL A 40 27.74 1.63 -20.44
C VAL A 40 28.71 2.39 -19.55
N SER A 41 28.22 2.84 -18.39
CA SER A 41 29.05 3.46 -17.36
C SER A 41 28.75 2.88 -15.98
N ILE A 42 29.76 2.90 -15.09
CA ILE A 42 29.63 2.52 -13.70
C ILE A 42 30.17 3.66 -12.84
N LYS A 43 29.42 4.02 -11.81
CA LYS A 43 29.79 4.97 -10.77
C LYS A 43 29.73 4.25 -9.43
N THR A 44 30.77 4.43 -8.60
CA THR A 44 30.77 4.02 -7.20
C THR A 44 30.56 5.25 -6.31
N GLY A 45 29.80 5.09 -5.24
CA GLY A 45 29.37 6.14 -4.32
C GLY A 45 27.88 6.47 -4.47
N PRO A 46 27.41 7.55 -3.81
CA PRO A 46 26.00 7.92 -3.81
C PRO A 46 25.45 8.06 -5.22
N THR A 47 24.25 7.56 -5.46
CA THR A 47 23.56 7.65 -6.74
C THR A 47 23.39 9.10 -7.19
N ASP A 48 23.35 9.31 -8.51
CA ASP A 48 22.95 10.59 -9.11
C ASP A 48 21.51 10.59 -9.64
N ILE A 49 20.74 9.54 -9.35
CA ILE A 49 19.30 9.48 -9.62
C ILE A 49 18.57 10.40 -8.64
N VAL A 50 17.70 11.27 -9.16
CA VAL A 50 16.90 12.19 -8.34
C VAL A 50 15.95 11.38 -7.45
N ASN A 51 15.91 11.71 -6.15
CA ASN A 51 15.18 10.98 -5.11
C ASN A 51 15.61 9.50 -4.95
N GLY A 52 16.80 9.13 -5.42
CA GLY A 52 17.36 7.81 -5.16
C GLY A 52 17.87 7.67 -3.72
N ILE A 53 17.77 6.46 -3.18
CA ILE A 53 18.10 6.14 -1.79
C ILE A 53 19.45 5.43 -1.62
N ALA A 54 20.09 4.95 -2.69
CA ALA A 54 21.46 4.41 -2.63
C ALA A 54 22.49 5.54 -2.43
N LEU A 55 22.70 5.94 -1.18
CA LEU A 55 23.48 7.13 -0.80
C LEU A 55 24.81 6.82 -0.09
N HIS A 56 25.19 5.55 0.03
CA HIS A 56 26.44 5.13 0.68
C HIS A 56 27.65 5.26 -0.27
N GLU A 57 28.86 5.40 0.29
CA GLU A 57 30.10 5.54 -0.50
C GLU A 57 30.49 4.28 -1.27
N GLU A 58 29.94 3.13 -0.88
CA GLU A 58 30.17 1.82 -1.52
C GLU A 58 29.10 1.45 -2.55
N ASP A 59 28.01 2.22 -2.64
CA ASP A 59 26.92 1.93 -3.58
C ASP A 59 27.38 2.04 -5.03
N ILE A 60 26.68 1.35 -5.93
CA ILE A 60 27.07 1.25 -7.33
C ILE A 60 25.90 1.63 -8.23
N THR A 61 26.06 2.68 -9.04
CA THR A 61 25.13 3.02 -10.11
C THR A 61 25.69 2.56 -11.46
N VAL A 62 24.92 1.76 -12.20
CA VAL A 62 25.24 1.34 -13.56
C VAL A 62 24.24 1.98 -14.52
N SER A 63 24.71 2.47 -15.66
CA SER A 63 23.86 3.12 -16.64
C SER A 63 24.21 2.76 -18.08
N ASN A 64 23.24 2.90 -18.97
CA ASN A 64 23.44 2.95 -20.41
C ASN A 64 22.64 4.11 -21.03
N GLU A 65 22.34 4.06 -22.32
CA GLU A 65 21.64 5.11 -23.06
C GLU A 65 20.14 5.25 -22.70
N PHE A 66 19.56 4.26 -22.01
CA PHE A 66 18.12 4.17 -21.75
C PHE A 66 17.75 4.19 -20.27
N TYR A 67 18.57 3.56 -19.42
CA TYR A 67 18.27 3.45 -17.99
C TYR A 67 19.51 3.60 -17.11
N LYS A 68 19.27 3.97 -15.85
CA LYS A 68 20.18 3.86 -14.72
C LYS A 68 19.59 2.91 -13.70
N ILE A 69 20.43 2.14 -13.02
CA ILE A 69 20.07 1.34 -11.84
C ILE A 69 21.13 1.52 -10.76
N SER A 70 20.72 1.54 -9.49
CA SER A 70 21.68 1.60 -8.36
C SER A 70 21.51 0.41 -7.42
N PHE A 71 22.63 -0.24 -7.12
CA PHE A 71 22.74 -1.33 -6.16
C PHE A 71 23.08 -0.75 -4.78
N ALA A 72 22.27 -1.08 -3.78
CA ALA A 72 22.48 -0.72 -2.38
C ALA A 72 23.52 -1.64 -1.74
N VAL A 73 24.80 -1.32 -1.91
CA VAL A 73 25.92 -2.13 -1.39
C VAL A 73 26.16 -1.83 0.08
N GLY A 74 26.21 -0.55 0.44
CA GLY A 74 26.36 -0.10 1.82
C GLY A 74 25.13 0.62 2.37
N THR A 75 24.25 1.13 1.50
CA THR A 75 22.91 1.57 1.92
C THR A 75 22.10 0.35 2.36
N THR A 76 21.41 0.43 3.49
CA THR A 76 20.43 -0.58 3.91
C THR A 76 19.22 -0.51 2.99
N PRO A 77 18.89 -1.58 2.23
CA PRO A 77 17.70 -1.60 1.41
C PRO A 77 16.41 -1.49 2.26
N PRO A 78 15.30 -0.99 1.68
CA PRO A 78 13.99 -1.02 2.33
C PRO A 78 13.55 -2.43 2.74
N TRP A 79 12.65 -2.54 3.73
CA TRP A 79 12.15 -3.82 4.25
C TRP A 79 13.24 -4.74 4.85
N GLY A 80 14.41 -4.17 5.18
CA GLY A 80 15.54 -4.89 5.75
C GLY A 80 16.06 -6.03 4.88
N VAL A 81 15.76 -6.01 3.57
CA VAL A 81 16.25 -7.06 2.65
C VAL A 81 17.76 -6.98 2.53
N PRO A 82 18.46 -8.09 2.22
CA PRO A 82 19.91 -8.11 2.22
C PRO A 82 20.48 -7.11 1.20
N HIS A 83 21.56 -6.41 1.59
CA HIS A 83 22.34 -5.54 0.71
C HIS A 83 22.62 -6.19 -0.67
N GLY A 84 22.82 -5.35 -1.68
CA GLY A 84 23.00 -5.73 -3.08
C GLY A 84 21.73 -5.67 -3.93
N SER A 85 20.57 -5.41 -3.35
CA SER A 85 19.36 -5.19 -4.14
C SER A 85 19.46 -3.94 -5.00
N ILE A 86 18.71 -3.89 -6.11
CA ILE A 86 18.53 -2.65 -6.86
C ILE A 86 17.44 -1.85 -6.15
N VAL A 87 17.78 -0.65 -5.67
CA VAL A 87 16.85 0.21 -4.92
C VAL A 87 16.54 1.52 -5.64
N ASP A 88 17.24 1.78 -6.74
CA ASP A 88 16.96 2.95 -7.58
C ASP A 88 16.96 2.57 -9.05
N SER A 89 16.06 3.17 -9.82
CA SER A 89 16.15 3.21 -11.28
C SER A 89 15.66 4.53 -11.85
N ALA A 90 16.23 4.93 -12.99
CA ALA A 90 15.76 6.07 -13.76
C ALA A 90 15.73 5.71 -15.24
N ILE A 91 14.77 6.25 -15.98
CA ILE A 91 14.59 6.03 -17.41
C ILE A 91 14.91 7.33 -18.14
N PHE A 92 15.56 7.26 -19.30
CA PHE A 92 15.86 8.43 -20.10
C PHE A 92 14.67 8.72 -21.03
N VAL A 93 13.97 9.83 -20.79
CA VAL A 93 12.76 10.24 -21.51
C VAL A 93 12.93 11.69 -21.97
N ASP A 94 12.68 11.97 -23.25
CA ASP A 94 12.71 13.33 -23.82
C ASP A 94 13.96 14.18 -23.49
N GLY A 95 15.12 13.53 -23.42
CA GLY A 95 16.39 14.20 -23.15
C GLY A 95 16.67 14.46 -21.67
N GLN A 96 15.94 13.83 -20.75
CA GLN A 96 16.15 13.93 -19.31
C GLN A 96 16.02 12.56 -18.63
N TRP A 97 16.70 12.41 -17.50
CA TRP A 97 16.48 11.28 -16.60
C TRP A 97 15.22 11.52 -15.77
N THR A 98 14.38 10.51 -15.62
CA THR A 98 13.30 10.55 -14.62
C THR A 98 13.86 10.56 -13.20
N ASP A 99 13.01 10.94 -12.25
CA ASP A 99 13.20 10.61 -10.84
C ASP A 99 13.22 9.08 -10.63
N ASN A 100 13.62 8.66 -9.44
CA ASN A 100 13.62 7.25 -9.05
C ASN A 100 12.24 6.60 -9.29
N ARG A 101 12.23 5.43 -9.93
CA ARG A 101 11.02 4.63 -10.21
C ARG A 101 10.95 3.31 -9.46
N THR A 102 12.05 2.89 -8.83
CA THR A 102 12.18 1.58 -8.19
C THR A 102 12.25 1.76 -6.68
N ALA A 103 11.45 1.00 -5.96
CA ALA A 103 11.65 0.77 -4.53
C ALA A 103 12.57 -0.43 -4.33
N LEU A 104 12.33 -1.51 -5.09
CA LEU A 104 13.12 -2.73 -5.02
C LEU A 104 13.02 -3.56 -6.30
N ILE A 105 14.15 -4.05 -6.80
CA ILE A 105 14.23 -5.17 -7.72
C ILE A 105 15.26 -6.15 -7.16
N ASP A 106 14.83 -7.38 -6.90
CA ASP A 106 15.73 -8.39 -6.37
C ASP A 106 15.22 -9.83 -6.58
N PHE A 107 16.07 -10.80 -6.27
CA PHE A 107 15.71 -12.21 -6.15
C PHE A 107 15.42 -12.55 -4.69
N LEU A 108 14.14 -12.66 -4.33
CA LEU A 108 13.66 -12.87 -2.96
C LEU A 108 12.91 -14.20 -2.82
N PRO A 109 13.57 -15.32 -2.49
CA PRO A 109 12.88 -16.60 -2.38
C PRO A 109 11.84 -16.63 -1.26
N HIS A 110 10.81 -17.46 -1.46
CA HIS A 110 9.80 -17.81 -0.47
C HIS A 110 9.07 -16.61 0.14
N GLY A 111 8.69 -15.64 -0.69
CA GLY A 111 7.76 -14.60 -0.25
C GLY A 111 8.34 -13.64 0.77
N TRP A 112 9.58 -13.18 0.53
CA TRP A 112 10.27 -12.22 1.37
C TRP A 112 10.52 -12.73 2.80
N SER A 113 10.48 -14.05 3.00
CA SER A 113 10.80 -14.70 4.28
C SER A 113 12.12 -14.19 4.86
N ALA A 114 12.21 -14.08 6.18
CA ALA A 114 13.41 -13.59 6.88
C ALA A 114 14.70 -14.32 6.46
N TRP A 115 15.81 -13.59 6.38
CA TRP A 115 17.12 -14.08 5.95
C TRP A 115 18.11 -14.05 7.11
N PRO A 116 19.05 -15.00 7.20
CA PRO A 116 20.19 -14.88 8.12
C PRO A 116 21.12 -13.72 7.75
N SER A 117 21.25 -13.43 6.45
CA SER A 117 22.10 -12.36 5.88
C SER A 117 23.52 -12.36 6.44
N THR A 118 24.14 -13.54 6.59
CA THR A 118 25.44 -13.66 7.26
C THR A 118 26.59 -13.12 6.43
N TYR A 119 26.42 -13.03 5.10
CA TYR A 119 27.38 -12.36 4.23
C TYR A 119 26.72 -11.80 2.98
N GLN A 120 27.37 -10.78 2.44
CA GLN A 120 27.05 -10.18 1.14
C GLN A 120 28.36 -9.81 0.44
N GLU A 121 28.53 -10.24 -0.81
CA GLU A 121 29.68 -9.89 -1.64
C GLU A 121 29.19 -9.31 -2.98
N VAL A 122 29.60 -8.08 -3.30
CA VAL A 122 29.32 -7.43 -4.58
C VAL A 122 30.60 -7.26 -5.38
N ASN A 123 30.64 -7.81 -6.59
CA ASN A 123 31.81 -7.80 -7.46
C ASN A 123 31.48 -7.20 -8.84
N ILE A 124 32.30 -6.26 -9.30
CA ILE A 124 32.29 -5.81 -10.71
C ILE A 124 33.18 -6.77 -11.51
N LEU A 125 32.57 -7.71 -12.24
CA LEU A 125 33.31 -8.71 -13.02
C LEU A 125 33.80 -8.17 -14.36
N SER A 126 33.11 -7.19 -14.94
CA SER A 126 33.45 -6.56 -16.22
C SER A 126 32.95 -5.13 -16.27
N GLN A 127 33.76 -4.24 -16.86
CA GLN A 127 33.41 -2.86 -17.14
C GLN A 127 34.06 -2.41 -18.45
N THR A 128 33.26 -2.29 -19.51
CA THR A 128 33.64 -1.69 -20.80
C THR A 128 32.53 -0.74 -21.27
N PRO A 129 32.80 0.15 -22.25
CA PRO A 129 31.76 1.00 -22.83
C PRO A 129 30.59 0.22 -23.47
N GLU A 130 30.78 -1.05 -23.79
CA GLU A 130 29.76 -1.90 -24.40
C GLU A 130 28.98 -2.73 -23.37
N LYS A 131 29.59 -3.02 -22.20
CA LYS A 131 29.05 -3.98 -21.24
C LYS A 131 29.58 -3.80 -19.81
N ALA A 132 28.67 -3.91 -18.84
CA ALA A 132 28.98 -4.10 -17.43
C ALA A 132 28.42 -5.44 -16.92
N VAL A 133 29.13 -6.08 -16.00
CA VAL A 133 28.68 -7.31 -15.31
C VAL A 133 28.90 -7.14 -13.82
N ILE A 134 27.82 -7.17 -13.05
CA ILE A 134 27.81 -7.12 -11.58
C ILE A 134 27.41 -8.50 -11.06
N GLU A 135 28.19 -9.05 -10.14
CA GLU A 135 27.89 -10.30 -9.43
C GLU A 135 27.60 -10.00 -7.97
N ILE A 136 26.56 -10.63 -7.45
CA ILE A 136 26.11 -10.49 -6.07
C ILE A 136 25.97 -11.88 -5.47
N LYS A 137 26.59 -12.10 -4.31
CA LYS A 137 26.61 -13.40 -3.65
C LYS A 137 26.15 -13.30 -2.20
N ARG A 138 25.13 -14.09 -1.85
CA ARG A 138 24.41 -14.07 -0.57
C ARG A 138 24.05 -15.46 -0.06
N ASP A 139 23.73 -15.56 1.22
CA ASP A 139 22.98 -16.66 1.81
C ASP A 139 21.49 -16.33 1.94
N TYR A 140 20.62 -17.20 1.40
CA TYR A 140 19.17 -17.12 1.65
C TYR A 140 18.79 -17.81 2.96
N ASP A 141 19.36 -18.98 3.17
CA ASP A 141 19.29 -19.77 4.39
C ASP A 141 20.72 -20.24 4.66
N LYS A 142 21.02 -20.72 5.87
CA LYS A 142 22.36 -21.18 6.26
C LYS A 142 23.01 -22.15 5.26
N ASP A 143 22.21 -22.91 4.52
CA ASP A 143 22.65 -23.93 3.57
C ASP A 143 22.36 -23.57 2.10
N ILE A 144 21.66 -22.46 1.82
CA ILE A 144 21.32 -22.03 0.44
C ILE A 144 22.16 -20.82 0.06
N VAL A 145 23.03 -21.02 -0.94
CA VAL A 145 23.85 -19.95 -1.53
C VAL A 145 23.19 -19.43 -2.79
N LEU A 146 23.13 -18.10 -2.93
CA LEU A 146 22.69 -17.39 -4.10
C LEU A 146 23.86 -16.67 -4.77
N VAL A 147 23.97 -16.79 -6.08
CA VAL A 147 24.87 -15.98 -6.92
C VAL A 147 24.03 -15.37 -8.03
N THR A 148 23.78 -14.07 -7.95
CA THR A 148 23.02 -13.32 -8.96
C THR A 148 23.96 -12.49 -9.81
N THR A 149 23.85 -12.62 -11.13
CA THR A 149 24.61 -11.82 -12.11
C THR A 149 23.68 -10.88 -12.86
N TYR A 150 24.05 -9.61 -12.89
CA TYR A 150 23.38 -8.53 -13.61
C TYR A 150 24.24 -8.09 -14.79
N ILE A 151 23.66 -8.01 -15.99
CA ILE A 151 24.37 -7.61 -17.21
C ILE A 151 23.66 -6.42 -17.86
N VAL A 152 24.38 -5.29 -17.94
CA VAL A 152 23.97 -4.07 -18.66
C VAL A 152 24.77 -3.98 -19.96
N GLU A 153 24.09 -3.75 -21.07
CA GLU A 153 24.68 -3.65 -22.41
C GLU A 153 24.31 -2.31 -23.06
N SER A 154 25.24 -1.74 -23.83
CA SER A 154 24.99 -0.56 -24.66
C SER A 154 23.99 -0.89 -25.77
N GLY A 155 23.06 0.02 -26.05
CA GLY A 155 22.06 -0.15 -27.10
C GLY A 155 20.93 -1.13 -26.74
N ASN A 156 20.79 -1.51 -25.46
CA ASN A 156 19.80 -2.48 -25.00
C ASN A 156 18.94 -1.91 -23.85
N ARG A 157 17.61 -1.96 -23.98
CA ARG A 157 16.65 -1.55 -22.92
C ARG A 157 16.45 -2.60 -21.83
N ASN A 158 17.04 -3.78 -22.00
CA ASN A 158 16.91 -4.89 -21.06
C ASN A 158 18.15 -5.01 -20.18
N LEU A 159 17.93 -5.06 -18.87
CA LEU A 159 18.86 -5.61 -17.88
C LEU A 159 18.69 -7.13 -17.86
N LYS A 160 19.75 -7.88 -18.13
CA LYS A 160 19.72 -9.36 -18.00
C LYS A 160 20.08 -9.72 -16.57
N VAL A 161 19.31 -10.63 -15.97
CA VAL A 161 19.52 -11.12 -14.60
C VAL A 161 19.56 -12.64 -14.61
N SER A 162 20.51 -13.24 -13.89
CA SER A 162 20.59 -14.69 -13.75
C SER A 162 20.99 -15.04 -12.33
N THR A 163 20.18 -15.84 -11.65
CA THR A 163 20.47 -16.31 -10.28
C THR A 163 20.77 -17.79 -10.27
N GLN A 164 21.96 -18.16 -9.81
CA GLN A 164 22.28 -19.52 -9.43
C GLN A 164 21.96 -19.72 -7.95
N MET A 165 21.07 -20.67 -7.67
CA MET A 165 20.73 -21.11 -6.31
C MET A 165 21.31 -22.50 -6.08
N THR A 166 22.10 -22.67 -5.03
CA THR A 166 22.76 -23.94 -4.71
C THR A 166 22.50 -24.35 -3.26
N ASN A 167 22.05 -25.58 -3.06
CA ASN A 167 21.97 -26.20 -1.74
C ASN A 167 23.32 -26.83 -1.37
N LYS A 168 23.99 -26.26 -0.38
CA LYS A 168 25.30 -26.72 0.13
C LYS A 168 25.18 -27.58 1.39
N GLY A 169 23.99 -27.71 1.96
CA GLY A 169 23.75 -28.47 3.17
C GLY A 169 23.27 -29.90 2.90
N ASP A 170 22.80 -30.53 3.98
CA ASP A 170 22.35 -31.93 3.99
C ASP A 170 20.82 -32.06 4.04
N LYS A 171 20.08 -30.95 4.16
CA LYS A 171 18.61 -30.90 4.17
C LYS A 171 18.07 -30.77 2.74
N THR A 172 16.98 -31.46 2.44
CA THR A 172 16.16 -31.16 1.25
C THR A 172 15.19 -30.02 1.56
N TYR A 173 15.14 -29.02 0.68
CA TYR A 173 14.13 -27.97 0.70
C TYR A 173 13.07 -28.34 -0.33
N GLU A 174 11.85 -28.61 0.11
CA GLU A 174 10.72 -28.93 -0.76
C GLU A 174 9.96 -27.64 -1.10
N ASP A 175 9.43 -27.55 -2.32
CA ASP A 175 8.55 -26.46 -2.77
C ASP A 175 9.08 -25.05 -2.48
N LEU A 176 10.40 -24.86 -2.57
CA LEU A 176 11.02 -23.56 -2.39
C LEU A 176 10.61 -22.65 -3.56
N LEU A 177 9.94 -21.55 -3.26
CA LEU A 177 9.58 -20.54 -4.25
C LEU A 177 10.82 -19.73 -4.59
N ALA A 178 11.43 -20.00 -5.73
CA ALA A 178 12.65 -19.33 -6.19
C ALA A 178 12.26 -18.27 -7.22
N GLY A 179 12.39 -16.97 -6.90
CA GLY A 179 11.77 -15.93 -7.71
C GLY A 179 12.29 -14.53 -7.53
N TYR A 180 11.78 -13.65 -8.38
CA TYR A 180 12.15 -12.26 -8.50
C TYR A 180 10.98 -11.35 -8.12
N SER A 181 11.31 -10.23 -7.51
CA SER A 181 10.39 -9.20 -7.06
C SER A 181 10.60 -7.90 -7.84
N LEU A 182 9.50 -7.26 -8.21
CA LEU A 182 9.47 -5.93 -8.81
C LEU A 182 8.58 -5.03 -7.94
N CYS A 183 9.17 -4.01 -7.33
CA CYS A 183 8.47 -3.00 -6.55
C CYS A 183 8.77 -1.59 -7.10
N THR A 184 7.73 -0.82 -7.39
CA THR A 184 7.82 0.51 -7.99
C THR A 184 7.33 1.60 -7.04
N LEU A 185 7.94 2.79 -7.10
CA LEU A 185 7.59 3.93 -6.25
C LEU A 185 6.28 4.64 -6.63
N SER A 186 5.76 4.38 -7.82
CA SER A 186 4.61 5.11 -8.35
C SER A 186 3.98 4.36 -9.50
N GLY A 187 2.72 4.67 -9.78
CA GLY A 187 1.98 4.12 -10.91
C GLY A 187 1.18 2.90 -10.51
N TYR A 188 1.05 1.98 -11.46
CA TYR A 188 0.15 0.84 -11.40
C TYR A 188 0.91 -0.44 -11.71
N MET A 189 0.38 -1.55 -11.24
CA MET A 189 0.99 -2.86 -11.42
C MET A 189 0.07 -3.79 -12.22
N PHE A 190 0.60 -4.39 -13.27
CA PHE A 190 -0.08 -5.38 -14.10
C PHE A 190 0.63 -6.73 -13.98
N GLY A 191 -0.17 -7.79 -13.76
CA GLY A 191 0.32 -9.15 -13.57
C GLY A 191 0.16 -10.01 -14.83
N PRO A 192 0.56 -11.29 -14.76
CA PRO A 192 0.33 -12.26 -15.82
C PRO A 192 -1.17 -12.37 -16.18
N TRP A 193 -1.48 -12.56 -17.45
CA TRP A 193 -2.87 -12.64 -17.88
C TRP A 193 -3.59 -13.84 -17.25
N GLY A 194 -4.81 -13.62 -16.75
CA GLY A 194 -5.63 -14.64 -16.09
C GLY A 194 -5.43 -14.76 -14.58
N THR A 195 -4.46 -14.07 -13.98
CA THR A 195 -4.35 -13.96 -12.51
C THR A 195 -5.27 -12.86 -12.01
N THR A 196 -6.19 -13.16 -11.10
CA THR A 196 -7.20 -12.19 -10.62
C THR A 196 -7.32 -12.13 -9.10
N GLU A 197 -6.71 -13.04 -8.34
CA GLU A 197 -6.82 -13.04 -6.88
C GLU A 197 -5.47 -12.67 -6.23
N ARG A 198 -5.52 -12.06 -5.05
CA ARG A 198 -4.35 -11.70 -4.26
C ARG A 198 -3.83 -12.91 -3.49
N GLY A 199 -2.51 -13.12 -3.50
CA GLY A 199 -1.85 -14.20 -2.75
C GLY A 199 -1.00 -15.12 -3.62
N TYR A 200 -0.42 -16.15 -2.99
CA TYR A 200 0.41 -17.19 -3.63
C TYR A 200 -0.44 -18.30 -4.29
N GLY A 201 0.19 -19.16 -5.08
CA GLY A 201 -0.46 -20.32 -5.71
C GLY A 201 -1.24 -20.00 -6.97
N GLN A 202 -1.10 -18.78 -7.48
CA GLN A 202 -1.71 -18.33 -8.73
C GLN A 202 -0.94 -18.91 -9.92
N VAL A 203 -1.62 -19.63 -10.80
CA VAL A 203 -1.07 -20.10 -12.09
C VAL A 203 -1.98 -19.58 -13.21
N GLY A 204 -1.43 -18.79 -14.13
CA GLY A 204 -2.20 -18.24 -15.26
C GLY A 204 -2.75 -19.34 -16.17
N GLU A 205 -4.00 -19.20 -16.62
CA GLU A 205 -4.72 -20.23 -17.40
C GLU A 205 -4.18 -20.41 -18.84
N GLU A 206 -3.56 -19.38 -19.42
CA GLU A 206 -2.74 -19.48 -20.64
C GLU A 206 -1.41 -18.75 -20.42
N TRP A 207 -0.27 -19.41 -20.70
CA TRP A 207 1.08 -18.86 -20.54
C TRP A 207 1.42 -17.74 -21.55
N TYR A 208 0.66 -16.65 -21.53
CA TYR A 208 0.98 -15.43 -22.27
C TYR A 208 1.14 -14.25 -21.32
N GLY A 209 2.38 -13.75 -21.30
CA GLY A 209 2.85 -12.73 -20.38
C GLY A 209 3.58 -13.35 -19.19
N ASP A 210 4.75 -13.95 -19.41
CA ASP A 210 5.65 -14.39 -18.33
C ASP A 210 6.37 -13.18 -17.73
N TYR A 211 5.62 -12.10 -17.54
CA TYR A 211 6.12 -10.84 -17.05
C TYR A 211 5.11 -10.20 -16.11
N VAL A 212 5.65 -9.41 -15.21
CA VAL A 212 4.90 -8.42 -14.43
C VAL A 212 5.39 -7.04 -14.86
N LEU A 213 4.53 -6.04 -14.71
CA LEU A 213 4.77 -4.71 -15.23
C LEU A 213 4.39 -3.67 -14.17
N GLY A 214 5.32 -2.79 -13.82
CA GLY A 214 5.03 -1.51 -13.19
C GLY A 214 4.96 -0.41 -14.24
N TYR A 215 3.95 0.44 -14.22
CA TYR A 215 3.71 1.41 -15.29
C TYR A 215 2.92 2.65 -14.83
N ASP A 216 3.15 3.78 -15.49
CA ASP A 216 2.27 4.96 -15.43
C ASP A 216 2.09 5.52 -16.85
N GLU A 217 1.62 6.77 -17.02
CA GLU A 217 1.46 7.35 -18.36
C GLU A 217 2.78 7.64 -19.12
N ASN A 218 3.91 7.65 -18.41
CA ASN A 218 5.24 8.08 -18.86
C ASN A 218 6.30 6.97 -18.81
N PHE A 219 6.03 5.81 -18.20
CA PHE A 219 6.98 4.70 -18.22
C PHE A 219 6.30 3.33 -18.12
N ALA A 220 7.06 2.31 -18.52
CA ALA A 220 6.77 0.91 -18.23
C ALA A 220 8.07 0.18 -17.85
N MET A 221 8.02 -0.62 -16.79
CA MET A 221 9.12 -1.45 -16.33
C MET A 221 8.64 -2.89 -16.17
N ALA A 222 9.10 -3.78 -17.03
CA ALA A 222 8.64 -5.17 -17.05
C ALA A 222 9.71 -6.14 -16.56
N LEU A 223 9.37 -6.95 -15.55
CA LEU A 223 10.18 -8.09 -15.11
C LEU A 223 9.68 -9.34 -15.84
N HIS A 224 10.48 -9.88 -16.75
CA HIS A 224 10.22 -11.12 -17.48
C HIS A 224 10.89 -12.29 -16.78
N TYR A 225 10.12 -13.31 -16.40
CA TYR A 225 10.62 -14.54 -15.80
C TYR A 225 9.96 -15.79 -16.44
N PRO A 226 10.50 -16.26 -17.58
CA PRO A 226 9.92 -17.39 -18.31
C PRO A 226 9.79 -18.65 -17.47
N GLY A 227 8.61 -19.27 -17.54
CA GLY A 227 8.33 -20.54 -16.85
C GLY A 227 8.11 -20.41 -15.34
N PHE A 228 7.75 -19.22 -14.83
CA PHE A 228 7.22 -19.07 -13.48
C PHE A 228 6.04 -20.05 -13.24
N THR A 229 5.91 -20.52 -12.01
CA THR A 229 4.87 -21.46 -11.57
C THR A 229 4.03 -20.91 -10.42
N ASP A 230 4.40 -19.77 -9.86
CA ASP A 230 3.69 -19.12 -8.77
C ASP A 230 3.86 -17.60 -8.90
N PHE A 231 2.84 -16.85 -8.50
CA PHE A 231 2.76 -15.40 -8.62
C PHE A 231 2.10 -14.86 -7.36
N ALA A 232 2.65 -13.78 -6.82
CA ALA A 232 2.10 -13.06 -5.69
C ALA A 232 2.13 -11.55 -5.96
N TRP A 233 1.24 -10.80 -5.31
CA TRP A 233 1.14 -9.36 -5.54
C TRP A 233 0.60 -8.54 -4.37
N GLY A 234 1.02 -7.28 -4.32
CA GLY A 234 0.49 -6.22 -3.46
C GLY A 234 0.23 -4.94 -4.25
N THR A 235 0.01 -3.80 -3.60
CA THR A 235 -0.34 -2.56 -4.30
C THR A 235 0.80 -2.07 -5.22
N GLY A 236 2.00 -1.89 -4.67
CA GLY A 236 3.18 -1.41 -5.39
C GLY A 236 4.14 -2.48 -5.91
N TRP A 237 3.85 -3.78 -5.69
CA TRP A 237 4.78 -4.86 -6.00
C TRP A 237 4.15 -6.09 -6.66
N ARG A 238 4.98 -6.83 -7.41
CA ARG A 238 4.63 -8.07 -8.11
C ARG A 238 5.82 -9.03 -8.04
N ASP A 239 5.55 -10.29 -7.70
CA ASP A 239 6.57 -11.33 -7.60
C ASP A 239 6.28 -12.49 -8.55
N LEU A 240 7.32 -13.01 -9.20
CA LEU A 240 7.26 -14.20 -10.04
C LEU A 240 8.20 -15.27 -9.49
N TYR A 241 7.67 -16.47 -9.25
CA TYR A 241 8.40 -17.58 -8.64
C TYR A 241 8.36 -18.84 -9.49
N GLN A 242 9.40 -19.66 -9.37
CA GLN A 242 9.37 -21.07 -9.74
C GLN A 242 9.47 -21.94 -8.48
N SER A 243 8.55 -22.87 -8.30
CA SER A 243 8.65 -23.86 -7.23
C SER A 243 9.77 -24.86 -7.54
N LYS A 244 10.69 -25.06 -6.58
CA LYS A 244 11.86 -25.92 -6.69
C LYS A 244 12.00 -26.81 -5.45
N THR A 245 12.12 -28.11 -5.68
CA THR A 245 12.75 -29.00 -4.70
C THR A 245 14.26 -28.95 -4.86
N MET A 246 14.99 -28.61 -3.81
CA MET A 246 16.45 -28.52 -3.77
C MET A 246 17.03 -29.58 -2.83
N LYS A 247 17.53 -30.69 -3.37
CA LYS A 247 18.20 -31.75 -2.60
C LYS A 247 19.64 -31.35 -2.26
N PRO A 248 20.31 -32.02 -1.30
CA PRO A 248 21.71 -31.79 -1.00
C PRO A 248 22.61 -31.81 -2.25
N GLY A 249 23.32 -30.71 -2.49
CA GLY A 249 24.20 -30.53 -3.64
C GLY A 249 23.52 -30.07 -4.94
N ASP A 250 22.19 -29.97 -4.99
CA ASP A 250 21.48 -29.47 -6.17
C ASP A 250 21.82 -28.00 -6.44
N SER A 251 21.86 -27.65 -7.72
CA SER A 251 22.01 -26.27 -8.19
C SER A 251 21.10 -26.02 -9.37
N VAL A 252 20.44 -24.86 -9.37
CA VAL A 252 19.58 -24.40 -10.46
C VAL A 252 20.00 -22.99 -10.89
N THR A 253 19.86 -22.70 -12.18
CA THR A 253 20.02 -21.36 -12.74
C THR A 253 18.66 -20.84 -13.20
N LEU A 254 18.36 -19.60 -12.83
CA LEU A 254 17.06 -18.97 -13.02
C LEU A 254 17.27 -17.63 -13.71
N ASP A 255 16.99 -17.58 -15.02
CA ASP A 255 17.21 -16.40 -15.85
C ASP A 255 15.95 -15.52 -15.92
N ALA A 256 16.15 -14.20 -15.82
CA ALA A 256 15.12 -13.18 -15.91
C ALA A 256 15.65 -11.92 -16.63
N TRP A 257 14.73 -11.01 -16.98
CA TRP A 257 15.06 -9.73 -17.62
C TRP A 257 14.22 -8.62 -17.03
N VAL A 258 14.81 -7.44 -16.81
CA VAL A 258 14.07 -6.21 -16.52
C VAL A 258 14.15 -5.30 -17.73
N GLN A 259 13.01 -4.96 -18.32
CA GLN A 259 12.87 -4.11 -19.50
C GLN A 259 12.41 -2.72 -19.07
N PHE A 260 13.05 -1.68 -19.60
CA PHE A 260 12.72 -0.28 -19.31
C PHE A 260 12.21 0.47 -20.55
N GLU A 261 10.97 0.97 -20.49
CA GLU A 261 10.27 1.68 -21.55
C GLU A 261 9.87 3.09 -21.10
N ASP A 262 9.91 4.04 -22.03
CA ASP A 262 9.62 5.47 -21.84
C ASP A 262 8.13 5.82 -22.07
N ILE A 263 7.27 4.80 -22.06
CA ILE A 263 5.83 4.95 -22.22
C ILE A 263 5.08 3.81 -21.54
N GLY A 264 3.94 4.12 -20.92
CA GLY A 264 3.06 3.16 -20.25
C GLY A 264 2.29 2.25 -21.19
N SER A 265 2.98 1.49 -22.04
CA SER A 265 2.37 0.60 -23.03
C SER A 265 2.91 -0.83 -22.89
N THR A 266 2.05 -1.82 -23.09
CA THR A 266 2.50 -3.22 -23.21
C THR A 266 3.03 -3.55 -24.60
N ALA A 267 3.01 -2.64 -25.58
CA ALA A 267 3.34 -3.00 -26.97
C ALA A 267 4.81 -3.44 -27.12
N GLN A 268 5.74 -2.69 -26.54
CA GLN A 268 7.17 -3.06 -26.56
C GLN A 268 7.47 -4.24 -25.63
N VAL A 269 6.77 -4.33 -24.51
CA VAL A 269 6.86 -5.48 -23.58
C VAL A 269 6.40 -6.77 -24.26
N MET A 270 5.29 -6.71 -24.98
CA MET A 270 4.74 -7.81 -25.77
C MET A 270 5.70 -8.20 -26.89
N ASN A 271 6.25 -7.22 -27.63
CA ASN A 271 7.25 -7.51 -28.66
C ASN A 271 8.45 -8.27 -28.10
N ASN A 272 9.02 -7.78 -26.99
CA ASN A 272 10.18 -8.40 -26.35
C ASN A 272 9.86 -9.79 -25.80
N ASN A 273 8.70 -9.98 -25.17
CA ASN A 273 8.25 -11.28 -24.68
C ASN A 273 8.04 -12.29 -25.83
N LEU A 274 7.49 -11.86 -26.97
CA LEU A 274 7.37 -12.69 -28.19
C LEU A 274 8.75 -13.09 -28.73
N ASP A 275 9.71 -12.17 -28.74
CA ASP A 275 11.08 -12.41 -29.18
C ASP A 275 11.81 -13.40 -28.23
N ILE A 276 11.69 -13.22 -26.91
CA ILE A 276 12.23 -14.14 -25.89
C ILE A 276 11.68 -15.55 -26.07
N LYS A 277 10.38 -15.67 -26.37
CA LYS A 277 9.71 -16.96 -26.62
C LYS A 277 9.91 -17.49 -28.06
N ASN A 278 10.57 -16.75 -28.94
CA ASN A 278 10.73 -17.05 -30.37
C ASN A 278 9.37 -17.40 -31.04
N GLN A 279 8.36 -16.59 -30.75
CA GLN A 279 6.97 -16.83 -31.14
C GLN A 279 6.57 -15.96 -32.33
N SER A 280 5.85 -16.56 -33.28
CA SER A 280 5.25 -15.81 -34.40
C SER A 280 4.06 -14.98 -33.94
N TYR A 281 3.86 -13.83 -34.57
CA TYR A 281 2.79 -12.89 -34.22
C TYR A 281 2.22 -12.21 -35.48
N GLY A 282 1.05 -11.59 -35.36
CA GLY A 282 0.51 -10.63 -36.32
C GLY A 282 0.59 -9.20 -35.76
N LYS A 283 0.36 -8.20 -36.61
CA LYS A 283 0.34 -6.78 -36.21
C LYS A 283 -1.04 -6.19 -36.36
N VAL A 284 -1.51 -5.48 -35.33
CA VAL A 284 -2.72 -4.67 -35.40
C VAL A 284 -2.33 -3.20 -35.36
N SER A 285 -2.83 -2.41 -36.30
CA SER A 285 -2.51 -0.98 -36.42
C SER A 285 -3.71 -0.16 -36.89
N GLY A 286 -3.64 1.15 -36.74
CA GLY A 286 -4.59 2.06 -37.36
C GLY A 286 -4.62 3.44 -36.72
N THR A 287 -5.79 4.08 -36.72
CA THR A 287 -5.94 5.44 -36.18
C THR A 287 -7.15 5.61 -35.28
N VAL A 288 -7.03 6.41 -34.23
CA VAL A 288 -8.08 6.82 -33.31
C VAL A 288 -8.36 8.31 -33.47
N LYS A 289 -9.63 8.66 -33.65
CA LYS A 289 -10.12 10.03 -33.82
C LYS A 289 -11.41 10.24 -33.05
N THR A 290 -11.65 11.50 -32.72
CA THR A 290 -12.93 11.95 -32.16
C THR A 290 -14.04 11.91 -33.21
N ILE A 291 -15.29 11.96 -32.75
CA ILE A 291 -16.49 11.98 -33.62
C ILE A 291 -16.52 13.18 -34.60
N ASP A 292 -15.88 14.30 -34.24
CA ASP A 292 -15.73 15.47 -35.11
C ASP A 292 -14.53 15.37 -36.10
N GLY A 293 -13.79 14.27 -36.05
CA GLY A 293 -12.65 13.98 -36.92
C GLY A 293 -11.30 14.53 -36.43
N SER A 294 -11.25 15.13 -35.24
CA SER A 294 -10.01 15.59 -34.62
C SER A 294 -9.11 14.41 -34.22
N VAL A 295 -7.80 14.64 -34.26
CA VAL A 295 -6.79 13.66 -33.85
C VAL A 295 -6.63 13.72 -32.34
N ILE A 296 -6.54 12.55 -31.70
CA ILE A 296 -6.19 12.41 -30.29
C ILE A 296 -4.69 12.14 -30.22
N ASP A 297 -3.95 12.92 -29.44
CA ASP A 297 -2.48 12.84 -29.41
C ASP A 297 -1.97 11.49 -28.88
N LYS A 298 -2.43 11.10 -27.68
CA LYS A 298 -2.07 9.83 -27.02
C LYS A 298 -3.29 8.93 -26.80
N PRO A 299 -3.87 8.32 -27.84
CA PRO A 299 -4.95 7.36 -27.65
C PRO A 299 -4.41 6.07 -27.03
N VAL A 300 -5.21 5.41 -26.20
CA VAL A 300 -4.92 4.09 -25.68
C VAL A 300 -5.84 3.09 -26.37
N VAL A 301 -5.28 2.09 -27.03
CA VAL A 301 -6.04 1.00 -27.66
C VAL A 301 -5.89 -0.24 -26.81
N ILE A 302 -7.03 -0.74 -26.35
CA ILE A 302 -7.17 -1.83 -25.40
C ILE A 302 -7.54 -3.10 -26.15
N PHE A 303 -6.87 -4.20 -25.80
CA PHE A 303 -7.10 -5.53 -26.35
C PHE A 303 -7.51 -6.45 -25.21
N GLU A 304 -8.72 -6.98 -25.29
CA GLU A 304 -9.23 -7.99 -24.38
C GLU A 304 -9.24 -9.35 -25.08
N LYS A 305 -9.03 -10.40 -24.30
CA LYS A 305 -9.07 -11.78 -24.76
C LYS A 305 -9.96 -12.60 -23.84
N SER A 306 -10.65 -13.58 -24.41
CA SER A 306 -11.47 -14.52 -23.64
C SER A 306 -10.58 -15.57 -22.97
N THR A 307 -10.77 -15.76 -21.68
CA THR A 307 -10.26 -16.90 -20.89
C THR A 307 -10.95 -18.21 -21.29
N PRO A 308 -10.36 -19.37 -20.96
CA PRO A 308 -10.99 -20.69 -21.14
C PRO A 308 -12.40 -20.81 -20.56
N ASP A 309 -12.72 -20.10 -19.46
CA ASP A 309 -14.06 -20.08 -18.85
C ASP A 309 -15.02 -19.06 -19.51
N GLY A 310 -14.54 -18.29 -20.49
CA GLY A 310 -15.32 -17.35 -21.29
C GLY A 310 -15.39 -15.93 -20.77
N LYS A 311 -14.65 -15.59 -19.70
CA LYS A 311 -14.52 -14.18 -19.23
C LYS A 311 -13.57 -13.41 -20.13
N GLU A 312 -13.96 -12.20 -20.53
CA GLU A 312 -13.06 -11.27 -21.23
C GLU A 312 -12.19 -10.55 -20.21
N LEU A 313 -10.88 -10.57 -20.40
CA LEU A 313 -9.92 -9.88 -19.54
C LEU A 313 -8.98 -9.02 -20.37
N LEU A 314 -8.53 -7.90 -19.81
CA LEU A 314 -7.46 -7.07 -20.39
C LEU A 314 -6.24 -7.94 -20.69
N TYR A 315 -5.86 -8.01 -21.96
CA TYR A 315 -4.72 -8.80 -22.42
C TYR A 315 -3.50 -7.93 -22.72
N ALA A 316 -3.71 -6.80 -23.38
CA ALA A 316 -2.64 -5.87 -23.76
C ALA A 316 -3.23 -4.49 -24.07
N TRP A 317 -2.39 -3.45 -24.08
CA TRP A 317 -2.75 -2.14 -24.60
C TRP A 317 -1.56 -1.45 -25.27
N THR A 318 -1.86 -0.59 -26.24
CA THR A 318 -0.87 0.27 -26.88
C THR A 318 -1.24 1.73 -26.74
N VAL A 319 -0.23 2.57 -26.55
CA VAL A 319 -0.38 4.02 -26.56
C VAL A 319 0.05 4.51 -27.92
N GLY A 320 -0.88 5.11 -28.66
CA GLY A 320 -0.61 5.71 -29.95
C GLY A 320 0.01 7.09 -29.83
N GLU A 321 0.45 7.62 -30.97
CA GLU A 321 0.99 8.97 -31.12
C GLU A 321 0.32 9.65 -32.31
N ASN A 322 -0.13 10.90 -32.15
CA ASN A 322 -0.86 11.64 -33.17
C ASN A 322 -2.01 10.82 -33.78
N GLY A 323 -2.72 10.08 -32.94
CA GLY A 323 -3.85 9.25 -33.29
C GLY A 323 -3.48 7.90 -33.91
N ALA A 324 -2.23 7.67 -34.32
CA ALA A 324 -1.80 6.42 -34.93
C ALA A 324 -1.30 5.43 -33.87
N TYR A 325 -1.57 4.15 -34.05
CA TYR A 325 -1.11 3.10 -33.14
C TYR A 325 -0.70 1.82 -33.88
N GLU A 326 0.15 1.02 -33.24
CA GLU A 326 0.52 -0.34 -33.67
C GLU A 326 0.80 -1.20 -32.42
N ILE A 327 0.50 -2.49 -32.48
CA ILE A 327 0.91 -3.49 -31.50
C ILE A 327 1.11 -4.86 -32.16
N PRO A 328 2.18 -5.61 -31.82
CA PRO A 328 2.29 -7.02 -32.17
C PRO A 328 1.48 -7.87 -31.19
N LEU A 329 0.73 -8.84 -31.71
CA LEU A 329 -0.09 -9.76 -30.91
C LEU A 329 0.05 -11.20 -31.43
N PRO A 330 0.06 -12.21 -30.55
CA PRO A 330 -0.09 -13.60 -30.95
C PRO A 330 -1.34 -13.83 -31.82
N ALA A 331 -1.32 -14.89 -32.62
CA ALA A 331 -2.52 -15.36 -33.27
C ALA A 331 -3.63 -15.66 -32.23
N GLY A 332 -4.84 -15.19 -32.52
CA GLY A 332 -5.96 -15.27 -31.59
C GLY A 332 -7.07 -14.28 -31.94
N ASP A 333 -8.20 -14.41 -31.26
CA ASP A 333 -9.32 -13.49 -31.38
C ASP A 333 -9.32 -12.51 -30.21
N TYR A 334 -9.47 -11.22 -30.51
CA TYR A 334 -9.43 -10.14 -29.54
C TYR A 334 -10.63 -9.22 -29.69
N LYS A 335 -11.15 -8.72 -28.57
CA LYS A 335 -12.03 -7.55 -28.53
C LYS A 335 -11.15 -6.31 -28.42
N VAL A 336 -11.46 -5.29 -29.21
CA VAL A 336 -10.61 -4.09 -29.35
C VAL A 336 -11.47 -2.85 -29.25
N HIS A 337 -11.07 -1.92 -28.40
CA HIS A 337 -11.64 -0.58 -28.30
C HIS A 337 -10.54 0.42 -27.96
N ALA A 338 -10.83 1.70 -28.12
CA ALA A 338 -9.90 2.77 -27.80
C ALA A 338 -10.51 3.76 -26.81
N VAL A 339 -9.65 4.45 -26.09
CA VAL A 339 -9.99 5.49 -25.10
C VAL A 339 -8.88 6.53 -25.05
N ALA A 340 -9.15 7.67 -24.44
CA ALA A 340 -8.13 8.61 -24.03
C ALA A 340 -8.58 9.32 -22.75
N LYS A 341 -7.63 9.91 -22.01
CA LYS A 341 -7.91 10.62 -20.76
C LYS A 341 -8.91 11.76 -21.01
N GLY A 342 -10.05 11.71 -20.30
CA GLY A 342 -11.13 12.68 -20.49
C GLY A 342 -11.94 12.46 -21.78
N TYR A 343 -11.95 11.25 -22.34
CA TYR A 343 -12.75 10.86 -23.50
C TYR A 343 -13.51 9.55 -23.24
N SER A 344 -14.50 9.25 -24.08
CA SER A 344 -15.27 8.01 -24.07
C SER A 344 -14.45 6.80 -24.54
N LEU A 345 -14.94 5.60 -24.19
CA LEU A 345 -14.61 4.39 -24.95
C LEU A 345 -15.24 4.47 -26.34
N THR A 346 -14.59 3.89 -27.33
CA THR A 346 -15.17 3.66 -28.66
C THR A 346 -16.14 2.49 -28.63
N SER A 347 -16.90 2.31 -29.71
CA SER A 347 -17.51 1.02 -30.00
C SER A 347 -16.46 -0.09 -30.08
N THR A 348 -16.80 -1.27 -29.55
CA THR A 348 -15.95 -2.45 -29.60
C THR A 348 -15.93 -3.03 -31.01
N GLN A 349 -14.72 -3.30 -31.51
CA GLN A 349 -14.46 -4.06 -32.73
C GLN A 349 -13.81 -5.41 -32.38
N THR A 350 -13.72 -6.32 -33.34
CA THR A 350 -13.01 -7.59 -33.17
C THR A 350 -11.80 -7.68 -34.09
N ALA A 351 -10.74 -8.34 -33.61
CA ALA A 351 -9.54 -8.62 -34.38
C ALA A 351 -9.21 -10.12 -34.32
N SER A 352 -9.29 -10.81 -35.46
CA SER A 352 -8.83 -12.19 -35.60
C SER A 352 -7.41 -12.19 -36.14
N VAL A 353 -6.42 -12.15 -35.25
CA VAL A 353 -5.00 -12.05 -35.58
C VAL A 353 -4.47 -13.41 -36.04
N GLN A 354 -3.71 -13.41 -37.14
CA GLN A 354 -2.96 -14.56 -37.62
C GLN A 354 -1.47 -14.22 -37.71
N ASN A 355 -0.64 -15.26 -37.67
CA ASN A 355 0.82 -15.11 -37.74
C ASN A 355 1.25 -14.46 -39.07
N ASN A 356 2.11 -13.45 -38.97
CA ASN A 356 2.65 -12.68 -40.09
C ASN A 356 1.61 -11.89 -40.90
N GLU A 357 0.43 -11.63 -40.34
CA GLU A 357 -0.59 -10.76 -40.96
C GLU A 357 -0.59 -9.35 -40.34
N ASN A 358 -0.98 -8.36 -41.15
CA ASN A 358 -1.21 -6.98 -40.71
C ASN A 358 -2.71 -6.68 -40.79
N ILE A 359 -3.31 -6.34 -39.65
CA ILE A 359 -4.72 -5.97 -39.53
C ILE A 359 -4.80 -4.46 -39.30
N LYS A 360 -5.70 -3.80 -40.04
CA LYS A 360 -5.96 -2.37 -39.89
C LYS A 360 -7.32 -2.12 -39.25
N LEU A 361 -7.35 -1.48 -38.07
CA LEU A 361 -8.56 -1.10 -37.36
C LEU A 361 -8.54 0.40 -37.05
N ASN A 362 -9.57 1.13 -37.44
CA ASN A 362 -9.66 2.56 -37.15
C ASN A 362 -10.89 2.84 -36.29
N PHE A 363 -10.76 3.83 -35.41
CA PHE A 363 -11.81 4.30 -34.53
C PHE A 363 -12.06 5.79 -34.79
N THR A 364 -13.32 6.19 -34.88
CA THR A 364 -13.73 7.56 -35.24
C THR A 364 -14.90 8.06 -34.41
N ASP A 365 -15.16 7.42 -33.29
CA ASP A 365 -16.36 7.55 -32.47
C ASP A 365 -15.99 7.83 -31.00
N VAL A 366 -14.80 8.37 -30.74
CA VAL A 366 -14.41 8.86 -29.42
C VAL A 366 -15.10 10.20 -29.14
N GLU A 367 -15.78 10.31 -28.00
CA GLU A 367 -16.43 11.53 -27.53
C GLU A 367 -15.65 12.17 -26.38
N LYS A 368 -15.73 13.47 -26.20
CA LYS A 368 -15.10 14.15 -25.05
C LYS A 368 -15.92 13.93 -23.78
N GLY A 369 -15.24 13.80 -22.65
CA GLY A 369 -15.84 13.64 -21.34
C GLY A 369 -16.71 14.81 -20.89
N GLY A 370 -17.58 14.54 -19.91
CA GLY A 370 -18.40 15.53 -19.24
C GLY A 370 -17.83 15.93 -17.88
N ASN A 371 -18.08 17.17 -17.47
CA ASN A 371 -17.69 17.69 -16.16
C ASN A 371 -18.76 17.35 -15.12
N VAL A 372 -18.36 16.78 -14.00
CA VAL A 372 -19.24 16.46 -12.86
C VAL A 372 -18.80 17.26 -11.64
N SER A 373 -19.75 17.93 -11.01
CA SER A 373 -19.58 18.70 -9.77
C SER A 373 -20.58 18.22 -8.73
N LEU A 374 -20.09 17.68 -7.62
CA LEU A 374 -20.90 17.18 -6.52
C LEU A 374 -20.79 18.10 -5.31
N LYS A 375 -21.94 18.38 -4.69
CA LYS A 375 -22.05 19.01 -3.38
C LYS A 375 -22.63 18.02 -2.38
N ILE A 376 -21.83 17.59 -1.41
CA ILE A 376 -22.17 16.61 -0.39
C ILE A 376 -22.42 17.32 0.94
N THR A 377 -23.51 16.94 1.62
CA THR A 377 -23.93 17.51 2.89
C THR A 377 -24.40 16.44 3.88
N ASP A 378 -24.38 16.73 5.18
CA ASP A 378 -25.07 15.93 6.19
C ASP A 378 -26.59 16.13 6.05
N LYS A 379 -27.35 15.04 6.05
CA LYS A 379 -28.81 15.04 6.03
C LYS A 379 -29.43 15.69 7.28
N ALA A 380 -28.74 15.65 8.42
CA ALA A 380 -29.25 16.16 9.69
C ALA A 380 -29.26 17.70 9.75
N ASP A 381 -28.19 18.35 9.28
CA ASP A 381 -28.02 19.80 9.44
C ASP A 381 -27.61 20.56 8.16
N ASN A 382 -27.48 19.86 7.02
CA ASN A 382 -27.06 20.38 5.72
C ASN A 382 -25.66 21.01 5.68
N LYS A 383 -24.80 20.74 6.68
CA LYS A 383 -23.40 21.17 6.61
C LYS A 383 -22.64 20.34 5.58
N PRO A 384 -21.61 20.92 4.93
CA PRO A 384 -20.75 20.15 4.03
C PRO A 384 -19.98 19.06 4.77
N VAL A 385 -19.82 17.90 4.13
CA VAL A 385 -19.17 16.71 4.71
C VAL A 385 -18.09 16.19 3.76
N ASP A 386 -16.95 15.76 4.29
CA ASP A 386 -15.94 15.09 3.46
C ASP A 386 -16.44 13.72 3.01
N ALA A 387 -16.29 13.40 1.73
CA ALA A 387 -16.84 12.17 1.17
C ALA A 387 -15.91 11.50 0.16
N ARG A 388 -15.98 10.17 0.15
CA ARG A 388 -15.45 9.29 -0.89
C ARG A 388 -16.56 9.07 -1.91
N ILE A 389 -16.22 9.21 -3.19
CA ILE A 389 -17.14 9.08 -4.32
C ILE A 389 -16.61 7.98 -5.22
N GLU A 390 -17.34 6.88 -5.32
CA GLU A 390 -16.92 5.68 -6.05
C GLU A 390 -17.86 5.40 -7.19
N VAL A 391 -17.31 5.15 -8.38
CA VAL A 391 -18.07 4.65 -9.52
C VAL A 391 -18.37 3.18 -9.30
N THR A 392 -19.60 2.85 -8.92
CA THR A 392 -20.05 1.46 -8.74
C THR A 392 -20.67 0.86 -9.99
N GLN A 393 -21.18 1.70 -10.90
CA GLN A 393 -21.57 1.31 -12.26
C GLN A 393 -21.18 2.42 -13.24
N GLY A 394 -20.65 2.04 -14.40
CA GLY A 394 -20.27 2.97 -15.46
C GLY A 394 -19.37 2.30 -16.51
N PRO A 395 -18.97 3.04 -17.56
CA PRO A 395 -17.96 2.60 -18.51
C PRO A 395 -16.66 2.21 -17.78
N GLU A 396 -16.22 0.97 -17.95
CA GLU A 396 -15.00 0.45 -17.32
C GLU A 396 -13.78 0.71 -18.21
N ILE A 397 -12.83 1.49 -17.71
CA ILE A 397 -11.57 1.77 -18.38
C ILE A 397 -10.51 0.86 -17.75
N LEU A 398 -10.00 -0.09 -18.53
CA LEU A 398 -9.13 -1.17 -18.03
C LEU A 398 -7.67 -0.73 -17.80
N VAL A 399 -7.26 0.43 -18.32
CA VAL A 399 -5.90 0.98 -18.14
C VAL A 399 -5.96 2.10 -17.11
N GLU A 400 -5.36 1.86 -15.95
CA GLU A 400 -5.62 2.61 -14.72
C GLU A 400 -5.24 4.10 -14.81
N TYR A 401 -4.12 4.46 -15.46
CA TYR A 401 -3.73 5.88 -15.60
C TYR A 401 -4.67 6.70 -16.51
N VAL A 402 -5.60 6.05 -17.22
CA VAL A 402 -6.53 6.70 -18.15
C VAL A 402 -7.85 7.09 -17.46
N GLY A 403 -8.34 6.27 -16.53
CA GLY A 403 -9.68 6.42 -15.94
C GLY A 403 -9.71 6.24 -14.43
N ALA A 404 -10.09 7.30 -13.71
CA ALA A 404 -10.28 7.21 -12.26
C ALA A 404 -11.66 6.63 -11.90
N ARG A 405 -11.69 5.73 -10.90
CA ARG A 405 -12.92 5.13 -10.34
C ARG A 405 -13.35 5.75 -9.01
N THR A 406 -12.43 6.44 -8.35
CA THR A 406 -12.64 7.00 -7.01
C THR A 406 -12.23 8.46 -6.99
N PHE A 407 -13.05 9.28 -6.34
CA PHE A 407 -12.83 10.70 -6.15
C PHE A 407 -13.10 11.07 -4.70
N PHE A 408 -12.58 12.23 -4.28
CA PHE A 408 -12.78 12.75 -2.93
C PHE A 408 -13.27 14.19 -2.98
N THR A 409 -13.99 14.60 -1.96
CA THR A 409 -14.22 16.04 -1.71
C THR A 409 -12.90 16.77 -1.47
N LYS A 410 -12.83 18.04 -1.86
CA LYS A 410 -11.64 18.89 -1.78
C LYS A 410 -11.28 19.22 -0.33
N LEU A 411 -9.98 19.19 -0.01
CA LEU A 411 -9.51 19.54 1.33
C LEU A 411 -9.86 20.99 1.71
N GLY A 412 -9.63 21.94 0.81
CA GLY A 412 -9.91 23.37 1.04
C GLY A 412 -11.38 23.79 0.88
N ASN A 413 -12.25 22.93 0.38
CA ASN A 413 -13.68 23.20 0.21
C ASN A 413 -14.49 21.95 0.55
N PRO A 414 -14.74 21.69 1.85
CA PRO A 414 -15.41 20.48 2.31
C PRO A 414 -16.75 20.28 1.61
N GLY A 415 -17.09 19.03 1.30
CA GLY A 415 -18.32 18.68 0.59
C GLY A 415 -18.32 18.98 -0.91
N ILE A 416 -17.26 19.54 -1.51
CA ILE A 416 -17.23 19.78 -2.97
C ILE A 416 -16.26 18.80 -3.66
N ALA A 417 -16.72 18.09 -4.67
CA ALA A 417 -15.89 17.29 -5.57
C ALA A 417 -16.14 17.70 -7.02
N ASP A 418 -15.07 17.86 -7.81
CA ASP A 418 -15.15 18.18 -9.24
C ASP A 418 -14.23 17.24 -10.00
N PHE A 419 -14.74 16.61 -11.05
CA PHE A 419 -13.98 15.65 -11.87
C PHE A 419 -14.56 15.55 -13.29
N VAL A 420 -13.78 14.96 -14.19
CA VAL A 420 -14.20 14.67 -15.57
C VAL A 420 -14.28 13.16 -15.72
N VAL A 421 -15.37 12.68 -16.29
CA VAL A 421 -15.57 11.25 -16.62
C VAL A 421 -16.02 11.12 -18.08
N ALA A 422 -15.85 9.92 -18.62
CA ALA A 422 -16.39 9.58 -19.94
C ALA A 422 -17.91 9.82 -19.99
N PRO A 423 -18.50 10.10 -21.17
CA PRO A 423 -19.94 10.08 -21.34
C PRO A 423 -20.50 8.68 -21.08
N GLY A 424 -21.69 8.62 -20.47
CA GLY A 424 -22.34 7.35 -20.14
C GLY A 424 -23.29 7.44 -18.96
N GLU A 425 -23.88 6.29 -18.62
CA GLU A 425 -24.71 6.12 -17.43
C GLU A 425 -23.85 5.68 -16.25
N TYR A 426 -23.96 6.41 -15.14
CA TYR A 426 -23.18 6.16 -13.93
C TYR A 426 -24.08 5.90 -12.72
N GLU A 427 -23.70 4.96 -11.87
CA GLU A 427 -24.07 4.91 -10.46
C GLU A 427 -22.84 5.24 -9.62
N PHE A 428 -22.94 6.27 -8.79
CA PHE A 428 -21.94 6.62 -7.79
C PHE A 428 -22.40 6.18 -6.41
N THR A 429 -21.49 5.65 -5.61
CA THR A 429 -21.66 5.55 -4.15
C THR A 429 -20.92 6.69 -3.48
N ILE A 430 -21.62 7.46 -2.65
CA ILE A 430 -21.08 8.60 -1.92
C ILE A 430 -21.14 8.27 -0.43
N SER A 431 -19.98 8.20 0.23
CA SER A 431 -19.89 7.76 1.62
C SER A 431 -19.08 8.73 2.49
N HIS A 432 -19.53 8.89 3.74
CA HIS A 432 -18.77 9.50 4.83
C HIS A 432 -18.79 8.52 6.00
N GLY A 433 -17.62 8.00 6.40
CA GLY A 433 -17.53 6.96 7.44
C GLY A 433 -18.33 5.69 7.11
N GLY A 434 -18.28 5.29 5.82
CA GLY A 434 -18.93 4.10 5.30
C GLY A 434 -18.62 2.84 6.13
N ASN A 435 -19.63 2.01 6.39
CA ASN A 435 -19.60 0.81 7.25
C ASN A 435 -19.47 1.05 8.77
N PHE A 436 -19.15 2.26 9.22
CA PHE A 436 -18.99 2.57 10.66
C PHE A 436 -20.12 3.45 11.20
N ILE A 437 -20.30 4.62 10.60
CA ILE A 437 -21.28 5.63 11.03
C ILE A 437 -22.32 5.94 9.95
N SER A 438 -22.12 5.43 8.73
CA SER A 438 -23.03 5.56 7.58
C SER A 438 -22.93 4.35 6.65
N LYS A 439 -23.97 4.07 5.85
CA LYS A 439 -23.90 3.15 4.70
C LYS A 439 -23.41 3.80 3.40
N GLY A 440 -23.40 5.13 3.34
CA GLY A 440 -23.32 5.86 2.08
C GLY A 440 -24.64 5.86 1.29
N GLU A 441 -24.67 6.65 0.22
CA GLU A 441 -25.85 6.90 -0.61
C GLU A 441 -25.50 6.69 -2.09
N LYS A 442 -26.44 6.11 -2.84
CA LYS A 442 -26.29 5.87 -4.27
C LYS A 442 -26.89 7.00 -5.10
N VAL A 443 -26.18 7.44 -6.12
CA VAL A 443 -26.60 8.51 -7.03
C VAL A 443 -26.43 8.07 -8.47
N ASN A 444 -27.52 8.12 -9.24
CA ASN A 444 -27.48 7.87 -10.68
C ASN A 444 -27.30 9.17 -11.45
N LEU A 445 -26.44 9.16 -12.47
CA LEU A 445 -26.20 10.31 -13.34
C LEU A 445 -25.90 9.84 -14.77
N THR A 446 -26.61 10.43 -15.73
CA THR A 446 -26.24 10.40 -17.14
C THR A 446 -25.27 11.54 -17.42
N VAL A 447 -24.06 11.21 -17.86
CA VAL A 447 -23.03 12.18 -18.27
C VAL A 447 -23.07 12.34 -19.78
N GLU A 448 -23.32 13.55 -20.23
CA GLU A 448 -23.39 13.92 -21.64
C GLU A 448 -22.01 14.41 -22.13
N PRO A 449 -21.65 14.18 -23.40
CA PRO A 449 -20.40 14.68 -23.97
C PRO A 449 -20.26 16.20 -23.83
N GLU A 450 -19.10 16.65 -23.33
CA GLU A 450 -18.80 18.07 -23.05
C GLU A 450 -19.81 18.76 -22.09
N GLY A 451 -20.67 17.98 -21.42
CA GLY A 451 -21.69 18.47 -20.51
C GLY A 451 -21.14 19.04 -19.19
N ASN A 452 -21.95 19.83 -18.50
CA ASN A 452 -21.69 20.27 -17.13
C ASN A 452 -22.81 19.78 -16.22
N HIS A 453 -22.48 18.87 -15.32
CA HIS A 453 -23.43 18.17 -14.46
C HIS A 453 -23.17 18.59 -13.02
N SER A 454 -24.20 19.12 -12.34
CA SER A 454 -24.10 19.50 -10.92
C SER A 454 -25.17 18.79 -10.10
N ILE A 455 -24.75 18.10 -9.05
CA ILE A 455 -25.64 17.35 -8.15
C ILE A 455 -25.39 17.78 -6.72
N THR A 456 -26.46 17.91 -5.94
CA THR A 456 -26.37 17.99 -4.48
C THR A 456 -26.86 16.68 -3.89
N GLN A 457 -26.04 16.03 -3.08
CA GLN A 457 -26.36 14.81 -2.35
C GLN A 457 -26.24 15.05 -0.85
N SER A 458 -27.13 14.45 -0.07
CA SER A 458 -27.02 14.41 1.38
C SER A 458 -26.75 12.98 1.84
N VAL A 459 -25.84 12.80 2.80
CA VAL A 459 -25.51 11.50 3.42
C VAL A 459 -26.04 11.45 4.85
N SER A 460 -26.51 10.28 5.30
CA SER A 460 -26.92 10.06 6.69
C SER A 460 -25.71 9.74 7.56
N ILE A 461 -25.59 10.39 8.71
CA ILE A 461 -24.64 10.02 9.77
C ILE A 461 -25.47 9.52 10.96
N ASP A 462 -25.43 8.21 11.20
CA ASP A 462 -26.38 7.52 12.07
C ASP A 462 -25.94 7.51 13.54
N ILE A 463 -24.65 7.77 13.80
CA ILE A 463 -24.08 7.83 15.15
C ILE A 463 -22.83 8.73 15.17
N ASN A 464 -22.60 9.39 16.31
CA ASN A 464 -21.40 10.18 16.57
C ASN A 464 -20.65 9.60 17.80
N PRO A 465 -19.63 8.74 17.60
CA PRO A 465 -18.90 8.12 18.70
C PRO A 465 -18.19 9.11 19.63
N THR A 466 -17.76 10.27 19.10
CA THR A 466 -17.03 11.29 19.88
C THR A 466 -17.87 11.93 20.98
N GLU A 467 -19.20 12.02 20.81
CA GLU A 467 -20.13 12.48 21.85
C GLU A 467 -20.16 11.54 23.07
N ARG A 468 -19.74 10.29 22.87
CA ARG A 468 -19.59 9.27 23.92
C ARG A 468 -18.13 9.12 24.36
N GLY A 469 -17.24 10.00 23.89
CA GLY A 469 -15.81 10.00 24.19
C GLY A 469 -15.04 8.87 23.51
N TRP A 470 -15.55 8.29 22.43
CA TRP A 470 -14.84 7.29 21.63
C TRP A 470 -14.30 7.94 20.37
N TYR A 471 -12.99 7.82 20.14
CA TYR A 471 -12.29 8.45 19.03
C TYR A 471 -11.61 7.39 18.19
N SER A 472 -11.76 7.51 16.87
CA SER A 472 -11.25 6.58 15.89
C SER A 472 -9.96 7.05 15.23
N THR A 473 -9.05 6.10 15.04
CA THR A 473 -7.82 6.29 14.25
C THR A 473 -7.53 5.02 13.47
N ASP A 474 -7.06 5.21 12.25
CA ASP A 474 -6.39 4.17 11.48
C ASP A 474 -4.91 4.14 11.86
N LEU A 475 -4.48 3.18 12.69
CA LEU A 475 -3.12 3.17 13.26
C LEU A 475 -2.06 2.53 12.36
N HIS A 476 -2.37 2.33 11.07
CA HIS A 476 -1.43 1.86 10.06
C HIS A 476 -1.88 2.32 8.67
N HIS A 477 -1.17 3.28 8.08
CA HIS A 477 -1.54 3.87 6.79
C HIS A 477 -0.31 4.49 6.11
N HIS A 478 -0.22 4.35 4.79
CA HIS A 478 0.93 4.76 3.98
C HIS A 478 0.58 5.88 2.99
N SER A 479 1.55 6.77 2.77
CA SER A 479 1.44 7.87 1.81
C SER A 479 2.07 7.50 0.46
N ASP A 480 2.93 8.34 -0.13
CA ASP A 480 3.60 8.13 -1.41
C ASP A 480 5.10 7.82 -1.26
N ILE A 481 5.46 7.12 -0.17
CA ILE A 481 6.80 6.62 0.10
C ILE A 481 6.83 5.10 -0.15
N LEU A 482 7.88 4.64 -0.83
CA LEU A 482 8.11 3.24 -1.16
C LEU A 482 6.96 2.61 -1.94
N ASP A 483 6.23 1.63 -1.40
CA ASP A 483 5.12 0.95 -2.07
C ASP A 483 3.77 1.65 -1.88
N GLY A 484 3.75 2.78 -1.17
CA GLY A 484 2.65 3.73 -1.13
C GLY A 484 2.60 4.60 -2.39
N VAL A 485 1.38 4.90 -2.89
CA VAL A 485 1.16 5.72 -4.10
C VAL A 485 0.24 6.91 -3.85
N THR A 486 -0.08 7.19 -2.58
CA THR A 486 -1.09 8.20 -2.22
C THR A 486 -0.44 9.51 -1.78
N PRO A 487 -0.59 10.62 -2.54
CA PRO A 487 -0.05 11.89 -2.13
C PRO A 487 -0.61 12.37 -0.78
N PRO A 488 0.19 13.07 0.06
CA PRO A 488 -0.22 13.55 1.38
C PRO A 488 -1.60 14.22 1.46
N GLU A 489 -1.93 15.13 0.53
CA GLU A 489 -3.24 15.80 0.51
C GLU A 489 -4.39 14.79 0.43
N TYR A 490 -4.24 13.80 -0.43
CA TYR A 490 -5.30 12.84 -0.72
C TYR A 490 -5.39 11.72 0.31
N MET A 491 -4.27 11.38 0.95
CA MET A 491 -4.28 10.55 2.16
C MET A 491 -5.16 11.18 3.23
N VAL A 492 -4.96 12.48 3.52
CA VAL A 492 -5.78 13.22 4.49
C VAL A 492 -7.24 13.28 4.04
N ARG A 493 -7.52 13.59 2.78
CA ARG A 493 -8.91 13.60 2.25
C ARG A 493 -9.59 12.24 2.40
N SER A 494 -8.86 11.16 2.15
CA SER A 494 -9.37 9.81 2.32
C SER A 494 -9.70 9.51 3.79
N GLN A 495 -8.79 9.78 4.72
CA GLN A 495 -9.02 9.55 6.15
C GLN A 495 -10.20 10.38 6.69
N LEU A 496 -10.33 11.65 6.27
CA LEU A 496 -11.48 12.51 6.63
C LEU A 496 -12.80 11.98 6.04
N SER A 497 -12.78 11.53 4.79
CA SER A 497 -13.95 10.90 4.17
C SER A 497 -14.34 9.58 4.84
N SER A 498 -13.38 8.86 5.39
CA SER A 498 -13.61 7.67 6.21
C SER A 498 -14.15 8.00 7.61
N GLY A 499 -14.37 9.27 7.95
CA GLY A 499 -14.88 9.70 9.26
C GLY A 499 -13.91 9.43 10.41
N LEU A 500 -12.60 9.39 10.14
CA LEU A 500 -11.58 9.22 11.17
C LEU A 500 -11.42 10.52 11.99
N ASP A 501 -11.29 10.39 13.30
CA ASP A 501 -11.20 11.53 14.22
C ASP A 501 -9.77 12.06 14.36
N ILE A 502 -8.79 11.26 13.97
CA ILE A 502 -7.36 11.55 14.07
C ILE A 502 -6.70 11.08 12.78
N VAL A 503 -5.87 11.95 12.19
CA VAL A 503 -5.05 11.61 11.01
C VAL A 503 -3.78 10.91 11.47
N PHE A 504 -3.36 9.87 10.75
CA PHE A 504 -2.15 9.10 11.02
C PHE A 504 -1.44 8.73 9.73
N VAL A 505 -0.12 8.58 9.79
CA VAL A 505 0.73 8.03 8.71
C VAL A 505 1.90 7.29 9.35
N SER A 506 2.33 6.21 8.72
CA SER A 506 3.46 5.39 9.15
C SER A 506 4.22 4.84 7.95
N ASP A 507 4.73 5.74 7.10
CA ASP A 507 5.53 5.32 5.94
C ASP A 507 6.70 4.42 6.36
N HIS A 508 7.03 3.45 5.51
CA HIS A 508 8.17 2.55 5.68
C HIS A 508 9.48 3.32 5.89
N ASP A 509 10.11 3.10 7.04
CA ASP A 509 11.44 3.59 7.42
C ASP A 509 11.65 5.11 7.22
N SER A 510 10.57 5.90 7.14
CA SER A 510 10.61 7.32 6.77
C SER A 510 9.56 8.14 7.51
N ILE A 511 9.91 9.41 7.78
CA ILE A 511 8.99 10.41 8.29
C ILE A 511 8.86 11.62 7.36
N ALA A 512 9.30 11.49 6.10
CA ALA A 512 9.43 12.62 5.16
C ALA A 512 8.12 13.42 5.02
N ASN A 513 6.98 12.72 4.93
CA ASN A 513 5.68 13.34 4.72
C ASN A 513 4.94 13.73 6.01
N ASN A 514 5.42 13.30 7.18
CA ASN A 514 4.73 13.52 8.45
C ASN A 514 4.46 15.02 8.73
N LYS A 515 5.42 15.90 8.41
CA LYS A 515 5.26 17.34 8.64
C LYS A 515 4.19 17.96 7.73
N GLU A 516 4.20 17.62 6.44
CA GLU A 516 3.20 18.10 5.49
C GLU A 516 1.80 17.61 5.88
N ILE A 517 1.67 16.32 6.18
CA ILE A 517 0.41 15.70 6.61
C ILE A 517 -0.12 16.36 7.89
N LYS A 518 0.77 16.66 8.85
CA LYS A 518 0.40 17.42 10.05
C LYS A 518 -0.18 18.79 9.71
N GLU A 519 0.44 19.53 8.80
CA GLU A 519 -0.04 20.86 8.38
C GLU A 519 -1.40 20.76 7.68
N LEU A 520 -1.60 19.74 6.83
CA LEU A 520 -2.87 19.45 6.17
C LEU A 520 -3.98 19.08 7.18
N ALA A 521 -3.70 18.21 8.15
CA ALA A 521 -4.64 17.86 9.22
C ALA A 521 -4.99 19.08 10.09
N GLN A 522 -4.01 19.90 10.45
CA GLN A 522 -4.20 21.14 11.20
C GLN A 522 -5.07 22.15 10.46
N SER A 523 -4.95 22.24 9.13
CA SER A 523 -5.82 23.10 8.31
C SER A 523 -7.31 22.75 8.42
N ARG A 524 -7.61 21.52 8.86
CA ARG A 524 -8.96 20.99 9.10
C ARG A 524 -9.32 20.89 10.59
N ASN A 525 -8.46 21.36 11.49
CA ASN A 525 -8.58 21.22 12.94
C ASN A 525 -8.71 19.76 13.41
N VAL A 526 -8.05 18.83 12.71
CA VAL A 526 -8.04 17.41 13.07
C VAL A 526 -6.69 17.08 13.73
N PRO A 527 -6.68 16.38 14.88
CA PRO A 527 -5.46 15.90 15.50
C PRO A 527 -4.65 15.01 14.54
N PHE A 528 -3.34 15.02 14.71
CA PHE A 528 -2.41 14.22 13.92
C PHE A 528 -1.48 13.43 14.83
N ILE A 529 -1.31 12.14 14.55
CA ILE A 529 -0.31 11.27 15.17
C ILE A 529 0.78 11.01 14.12
N SER A 530 2.01 11.38 14.45
CA SER A 530 3.17 11.07 13.63
C SER A 530 3.64 9.63 13.85
N GLY A 531 3.83 8.85 12.79
CA GLY A 531 4.29 7.48 12.87
C GLY A 531 5.41 7.18 11.88
N ILE A 532 6.04 6.03 12.09
CA ILE A 532 6.96 5.36 11.18
C ILE A 532 6.70 3.85 11.32
N GLU A 533 6.61 3.14 10.19
CA GLU A 533 6.67 1.68 10.19
C GLU A 533 8.13 1.30 9.97
N VAL A 534 8.81 0.85 11.03
CA VAL A 534 10.15 0.29 10.91
C VAL A 534 10.01 -1.11 10.35
N SER A 535 10.69 -1.40 9.24
CA SER A 535 10.43 -2.61 8.45
C SER A 535 11.67 -3.49 8.28
N PRO A 536 12.14 -4.19 9.33
CA PRO A 536 13.07 -5.29 9.17
C PRO A 536 12.49 -6.44 8.35
N ASN A 537 13.36 -7.25 7.76
CA ASN A 537 12.97 -8.48 7.06
C ASN A 537 12.43 -9.60 7.99
N TRP A 538 12.34 -9.37 9.29
CA TRP A 538 11.88 -10.32 10.31
C TRP A 538 10.64 -9.86 11.06
N GLY A 539 10.16 -8.64 10.83
CA GLY A 539 8.95 -8.10 11.46
C GLY A 539 8.76 -6.65 11.07
N HIS A 540 7.53 -6.14 11.05
CA HIS A 540 7.31 -4.71 10.95
C HIS A 540 6.76 -4.15 12.26
N ILE A 541 7.15 -2.91 12.56
CA ILE A 541 6.92 -2.28 13.86
C ILE A 541 6.48 -0.84 13.64
N ASN A 542 5.24 -0.54 14.03
CA ASN A 542 4.76 0.83 14.07
C ASN A 542 5.23 1.52 15.36
N VAL A 543 5.97 2.62 15.20
CA VAL A 543 6.48 3.45 16.30
C VAL A 543 5.75 4.79 16.29
N LEU A 544 5.01 5.11 17.36
CA LEU A 544 4.18 6.30 17.44
C LEU A 544 3.98 6.87 18.87
N PRO A 545 3.97 8.20 19.06
CA PRO A 545 4.33 9.20 18.08
C PRO A 545 5.85 9.31 17.91
N VAL A 546 6.30 9.68 16.71
CA VAL A 546 7.69 10.14 16.50
C VAL A 546 7.79 11.66 16.64
N PRO A 547 8.81 12.21 17.33
CA PRO A 547 8.99 13.66 17.44
C PRO A 547 9.19 14.35 16.09
N LEU A 548 8.58 15.53 15.91
CA LEU A 548 8.71 16.36 14.70
C LEU A 548 9.37 17.72 15.00
N ASP A 549 10.17 17.80 16.07
CA ASP A 549 10.85 19.02 16.52
C ASP A 549 12.29 19.15 15.99
N GLY A 550 12.70 18.24 15.10
CA GLY A 550 14.03 18.18 14.51
C GLY A 550 15.03 17.35 15.30
N SER A 551 14.60 16.63 16.35
CA SER A 551 15.42 15.59 16.96
C SER A 551 15.76 14.48 15.95
N ASP A 552 16.86 13.78 16.20
CA ASP A 552 17.13 12.52 15.51
C ASP A 552 16.06 11.50 15.90
N VAL A 553 15.37 10.94 14.90
CA VAL A 553 14.34 9.90 15.04
C VAL A 553 14.66 8.67 14.18
N SER A 554 15.88 8.56 13.63
CA SER A 554 16.25 7.40 12.83
C SER A 554 16.23 6.13 13.68
N ILE A 555 15.67 5.07 13.09
CA ILE A 555 15.68 3.72 13.60
C ILE A 555 16.29 2.86 12.49
N ASP A 556 17.32 2.08 12.80
CA ASP A 556 17.97 1.21 11.82
C ASP A 556 17.16 -0.08 11.67
N PRO A 557 16.55 -0.36 10.49
CA PRO A 557 15.77 -1.57 10.28
C PRO A 557 16.63 -2.84 10.24
N SER A 558 17.97 -2.73 10.19
CA SER A 558 18.87 -3.88 10.33
C SER A 558 19.15 -4.29 11.78
N GLY A 559 18.68 -3.49 12.75
CA GLY A 559 18.88 -3.71 14.18
C GLY A 559 18.19 -4.97 14.71
N THR A 560 18.64 -5.42 15.88
CA THR A 560 17.95 -6.46 16.65
C THR A 560 16.62 -5.93 17.21
N VAL A 561 15.74 -6.86 17.61
CA VAL A 561 14.45 -6.53 18.22
C VAL A 561 14.60 -5.53 19.37
N SER A 562 15.52 -5.81 20.30
CA SER A 562 15.75 -4.95 21.47
C SER A 562 16.33 -3.59 21.12
N GLU A 563 17.14 -3.49 20.06
CA GLU A 563 17.69 -2.19 19.62
C GLU A 563 16.60 -1.30 19.03
N ILE A 564 15.73 -1.86 18.19
CA ILE A 564 14.58 -1.14 17.63
C ILE A 564 13.62 -0.68 18.73
N PHE A 565 13.27 -1.56 19.67
CA PHE A 565 12.36 -1.21 20.77
C PHE A 565 12.99 -0.18 21.70
N ALA A 566 14.27 -0.34 22.07
CA ALA A 566 14.98 0.64 22.90
C ALA A 566 15.01 2.02 22.24
N ARG A 567 15.23 2.07 20.91
CA ARG A 567 15.21 3.33 20.17
C ARG A 567 13.84 4.00 20.18
N ALA A 568 12.76 3.23 20.05
CA ALA A 568 11.40 3.73 20.22
C ALA A 568 11.18 4.28 21.64
N ARG A 569 11.70 3.62 22.68
CA ARG A 569 11.59 4.08 24.07
C ARG A 569 12.34 5.37 24.35
N GLU A 570 13.48 5.62 23.70
CA GLU A 570 14.18 6.91 23.80
C GLU A 570 13.31 8.09 23.35
N MET A 571 12.34 7.84 22.47
CA MET A 571 11.39 8.83 21.97
C MET A 571 10.08 8.89 22.77
N ASP A 572 9.94 8.10 23.85
CA ASP A 572 8.68 7.90 24.60
C ASP A 572 7.52 7.41 23.69
N ALA A 573 7.86 6.68 22.63
CA ALA A 573 6.90 6.17 21.67
C ALA A 573 6.27 4.85 22.14
N LEU A 574 5.04 4.61 21.68
CA LEU A 574 4.41 3.30 21.63
C LEU A 574 5.11 2.43 20.60
N VAL A 575 5.17 1.15 20.89
CA VAL A 575 5.61 0.10 19.97
C VAL A 575 4.41 -0.80 19.68
N MET A 576 3.95 -0.78 18.43
CA MET A 576 2.90 -1.66 17.93
C MET A 576 3.51 -2.68 16.97
N ILE A 577 3.34 -3.96 17.26
CA ILE A 577 3.76 -5.02 16.35
C ILE A 577 2.76 -5.06 15.20
N ALA A 578 3.21 -4.65 14.01
CA ALA A 578 2.38 -4.64 12.80
C ALA A 578 2.21 -6.06 12.26
N HIS A 579 1.00 -6.34 11.75
CA HIS A 579 0.59 -7.59 11.07
C HIS A 579 1.42 -8.84 11.46
N PRO A 580 1.43 -9.24 12.75
CA PRO A 580 2.52 -10.00 13.38
C PRO A 580 2.77 -11.42 12.86
N TYR A 581 1.85 -11.95 12.05
CA TYR A 581 1.82 -13.33 11.60
C TYR A 581 1.93 -13.51 10.08
N ILE A 582 2.15 -12.44 9.32
CA ILE A 582 2.56 -12.60 7.91
C ILE A 582 3.93 -13.33 7.83
N THR A 583 4.34 -13.75 6.64
CA THR A 583 5.54 -14.59 6.41
C THR A 583 6.83 -14.01 7.02
N TYR A 584 6.92 -12.70 7.14
CA TYR A 584 8.03 -11.98 7.77
C TYR A 584 7.56 -11.12 8.96
N GLY A 585 6.43 -11.47 9.60
CA GLY A 585 5.93 -10.79 10.80
C GLY A 585 6.67 -11.21 12.07
N TYR A 586 6.77 -10.33 13.07
CA TYR A 586 7.63 -10.55 14.24
C TYR A 586 7.31 -11.86 15.00
N PHE A 587 6.03 -12.16 15.25
CA PHE A 587 5.64 -13.38 15.98
C PHE A 587 5.89 -14.64 15.13
N HIS A 588 5.63 -14.58 13.83
CA HIS A 588 5.99 -15.66 12.92
C HIS A 588 7.50 -15.92 12.90
N SER A 589 8.32 -14.87 12.76
CA SER A 589 9.79 -14.99 12.75
C SER A 589 10.35 -15.50 14.07
N LEU A 590 9.75 -15.15 15.20
CA LEU A 590 10.12 -15.71 16.50
C LEU A 590 9.91 -17.23 16.56
N GLU A 591 8.78 -17.72 16.06
CA GLU A 591 8.47 -19.15 16.03
C GLU A 591 9.44 -19.93 15.13
N GLN A 592 9.99 -19.26 14.10
CA GLN A 592 11.03 -19.81 13.23
C GLN A 592 12.47 -19.60 13.75
N ASN A 593 12.66 -18.90 14.87
CA ASN A 593 13.98 -18.46 15.40
C ASN A 593 14.77 -17.57 14.43
N MET A 594 14.08 -16.72 13.68
CA MET A 594 14.65 -15.80 12.69
C MET A 594 14.69 -14.35 13.14
N ALA A 595 13.98 -13.97 14.22
CA ALA A 595 14.05 -12.62 14.79
C ALA A 595 15.39 -12.40 15.54
N PRO A 596 16.25 -11.45 15.13
CA PRO A 596 17.54 -11.22 15.75
C PRO A 596 17.41 -10.76 17.21
N GLY A 597 18.10 -11.45 18.12
CA GLY A 597 17.97 -11.24 19.57
C GLY A 597 16.78 -11.97 20.23
N GLY A 598 15.83 -12.48 19.43
CA GLY A 598 14.70 -13.27 19.90
C GLY A 598 13.58 -12.44 20.53
N TRP A 599 12.92 -13.01 21.55
CA TRP A 599 11.77 -12.38 22.20
C TRP A 599 12.18 -11.16 23.04
N ASP A 600 11.50 -10.04 22.81
CA ASP A 600 11.56 -8.85 23.66
C ASP A 600 10.13 -8.48 24.09
N PRO A 601 9.84 -8.38 25.40
CA PRO A 601 8.52 -8.02 25.89
C PRO A 601 8.20 -6.52 25.80
N ASP A 602 9.12 -5.65 25.38
CA ASP A 602 8.96 -4.18 25.44
C ASP A 602 8.13 -3.58 24.29
N PHE A 603 6.97 -4.16 24.02
CA PHE A 603 5.96 -3.62 23.10
C PHE A 603 4.62 -3.37 23.80
N ASP A 604 3.80 -2.49 23.22
CA ASP A 604 2.53 -2.05 23.82
C ASP A 604 1.30 -2.69 23.17
N LEU A 605 1.32 -2.81 21.84
CA LEU A 605 0.14 -3.14 21.04
C LEU A 605 0.42 -4.26 20.04
N ILE A 606 -0.61 -5.05 19.76
CA ILE A 606 -0.65 -6.10 18.75
C ILE A 606 -1.66 -5.67 17.69
N GLU A 607 -1.22 -5.55 16.44
CA GLU A 607 -2.10 -5.12 15.36
C GLU A 607 -3.02 -6.24 14.85
N LEU A 608 -4.28 -5.89 14.62
CA LEU A 608 -5.14 -6.50 13.62
C LEU A 608 -5.14 -5.60 12.38
N ASN A 609 -4.95 -6.18 11.20
CA ASN A 609 -4.63 -5.42 10.00
C ASN A 609 -5.67 -5.65 8.89
N GLY A 610 -6.12 -4.56 8.26
CA GLY A 610 -7.16 -4.56 7.23
C GLY A 610 -6.72 -5.06 5.84
N ALA A 611 -5.42 -5.22 5.61
CA ALA A 611 -4.84 -5.64 4.32
C ALA A 611 -4.36 -7.09 4.30
N ILE A 612 -4.40 -7.82 5.43
CA ILE A 612 -3.92 -9.21 5.56
C ILE A 612 -5.05 -10.24 5.61
N SER A 613 -4.68 -11.53 5.61
CA SER A 613 -5.64 -12.63 5.67
C SER A 613 -6.38 -12.67 7.01
N ALA A 614 -7.64 -13.10 6.98
CA ALA A 614 -8.40 -13.36 8.21
C ALA A 614 -7.71 -14.41 9.11
N SER A 615 -6.98 -15.36 8.53
CA SER A 615 -6.23 -16.38 9.27
C SER A 615 -5.11 -15.78 10.11
N ASP A 616 -4.36 -14.83 9.57
CA ASP A 616 -3.26 -14.20 10.30
C ASP A 616 -3.78 -13.25 11.40
N ASN A 617 -4.88 -12.54 11.14
CA ASN A 617 -5.59 -11.79 12.19
C ASN A 617 -6.12 -12.70 13.31
N ARG A 618 -6.59 -13.91 13.00
CA ARG A 618 -6.98 -14.90 14.02
C ARG A 618 -5.79 -15.37 14.86
N LYS A 619 -4.63 -15.62 14.26
CA LYS A 619 -3.40 -15.96 15.02
C LYS A 619 -2.98 -14.81 15.95
N ALA A 620 -3.03 -13.57 15.46
CA ALA A 620 -2.74 -12.37 16.27
C ALA A 620 -3.69 -12.25 17.47
N THR A 621 -4.99 -12.48 17.22
CA THR A 621 -6.04 -12.49 18.24
C THR A 621 -5.81 -13.61 19.27
N GLN A 622 -5.53 -14.83 18.80
CA GLN A 622 -5.24 -15.99 19.65
C GLN A 622 -4.04 -15.71 20.56
N ARG A 623 -2.99 -15.10 20.00
CA ARG A 623 -1.78 -14.74 20.75
C ARG A 623 -2.07 -13.71 21.83
N ALA A 624 -2.92 -12.72 21.57
CA ALA A 624 -3.39 -11.78 22.58
C ALA A 624 -4.17 -12.49 23.71
N TRP A 625 -5.07 -13.43 23.38
CA TRP A 625 -5.81 -14.22 24.37
C TRP A 625 -4.91 -15.09 25.25
N GLU A 626 -3.85 -15.66 24.66
CA GLU A 626 -2.81 -16.38 25.41
C GLU A 626 -2.09 -15.46 26.39
N PHE A 627 -1.67 -14.27 25.97
CA PHE A 627 -1.09 -13.28 26.86
C PHE A 627 -2.04 -12.91 28.00
N TRP A 628 -3.32 -12.66 27.70
CA TRP A 628 -4.30 -12.29 28.71
C TRP A 628 -4.55 -13.41 29.72
N THR A 629 -4.61 -14.65 29.25
CA THR A 629 -4.70 -15.86 30.09
C THR A 629 -3.51 -15.99 31.04
N ASN A 630 -2.33 -15.54 30.61
CA ASN A 630 -1.12 -15.48 31.45
C ASN A 630 -0.99 -14.17 32.24
N ASN A 631 -2.04 -13.35 32.32
CA ASN A 631 -2.05 -12.05 33.01
C ASN A 631 -1.01 -11.05 32.46
N GLN A 632 -0.68 -11.16 31.19
CA GLN A 632 0.17 -10.24 30.45
C GLN A 632 -0.71 -9.26 29.66
N LYS A 633 -0.44 -7.96 29.82
CA LYS A 633 -1.32 -6.88 29.36
C LYS A 633 -0.86 -6.28 28.02
N TYR A 634 -0.82 -7.10 26.98
CA TYR A 634 -0.60 -6.65 25.61
C TYR A 634 -1.94 -6.52 24.90
N TYR A 635 -2.24 -5.37 24.31
CA TYR A 635 -3.59 -5.05 23.84
C TYR A 635 -3.68 -5.02 22.32
N LEU A 636 -4.85 -5.34 21.80
CA LEU A 636 -5.16 -5.25 20.38
C LEU A 636 -5.36 -3.79 19.96
N ALA A 637 -4.84 -3.46 18.79
CA ALA A 637 -5.10 -2.24 18.04
C ALA A 637 -5.35 -2.60 16.56
N GLY A 638 -5.85 -1.65 15.79
CA GLY A 638 -6.28 -1.84 14.42
C GLY A 638 -5.81 -0.74 13.48
N GLY A 639 -5.33 -1.16 12.31
CA GLY A 639 -4.96 -0.31 11.18
C GLY A 639 -5.32 -0.94 9.83
N SER A 640 -5.39 -0.13 8.78
CA SER A 640 -5.85 -0.55 7.45
C SER A 640 -4.73 -1.02 6.54
N ASP A 641 -3.55 -0.44 6.70
CA ASP A 641 -2.36 -0.70 5.88
C ASP A 641 -2.60 -0.39 4.39
N VAL A 642 -3.33 0.70 4.17
CA VAL A 642 -3.69 1.19 2.84
C VAL A 642 -2.51 1.95 2.23
N HIS A 643 -2.15 1.54 1.02
CA HIS A 643 -1.09 2.13 0.19
C HIS A 643 -1.65 2.92 -1.02
N ASP A 644 -2.89 2.63 -1.41
CA ASP A 644 -3.59 3.26 -2.53
C ASP A 644 -5.03 3.56 -2.14
N VAL A 645 -5.31 4.83 -1.86
CA VAL A 645 -6.65 5.27 -1.46
C VAL A 645 -7.63 5.36 -2.63
N TRP A 646 -7.19 5.18 -3.88
CA TRP A 646 -8.08 5.13 -5.05
C TRP A 646 -8.77 3.79 -5.13
N ILE A 647 -8.08 2.72 -4.76
CA ILE A 647 -8.60 1.37 -4.77
C ILE A 647 -9.20 1.02 -3.41
N TYR A 648 -8.48 1.32 -2.32
CA TYR A 648 -8.84 0.86 -0.98
C TYR A 648 -9.37 2.00 -0.10
N SER A 649 -10.21 1.63 0.87
CA SER A 649 -10.77 2.59 1.83
C SER A 649 -9.89 2.69 3.07
N SER A 650 -9.43 3.89 3.40
CA SER A 650 -8.68 4.16 4.63
C SER A 650 -9.50 3.78 5.88
N GLY A 651 -8.86 3.17 6.86
CA GLY A 651 -9.49 2.72 8.10
C GLY A 651 -10.56 1.65 7.92
N ASN A 652 -10.46 0.78 6.90
CA ASN A 652 -11.36 -0.38 6.74
C ASN A 652 -11.33 -1.33 7.96
N LEU A 653 -10.19 -1.37 8.66
CA LEU A 653 -10.04 -1.83 10.03
C LEU A 653 -9.39 -0.67 10.80
N ARG A 654 -9.96 -0.29 11.95
CA ARG A 654 -9.48 0.85 12.75
C ARG A 654 -9.62 0.64 14.24
N THR A 655 -8.96 1.49 15.01
CA THR A 655 -9.04 1.51 16.47
C THR A 655 -10.00 2.57 16.97
N TYR A 656 -10.91 2.21 17.86
CA TYR A 656 -11.63 3.16 18.71
C TYR A 656 -11.05 3.15 20.11
N ALA A 657 -10.66 4.31 20.64
CA ALA A 657 -10.16 4.45 22.01
C ALA A 657 -11.05 5.39 22.84
N LYS A 658 -11.25 5.02 24.11
CA LYS A 658 -12.08 5.76 25.06
C LYS A 658 -11.26 6.86 25.72
N ILE A 659 -11.75 8.09 25.66
CA ILE A 659 -11.18 9.26 26.33
C ILE A 659 -12.16 9.80 27.37
N ASP A 660 -11.63 10.07 28.57
CA ASP A 660 -12.35 10.69 29.67
C ASP A 660 -12.15 12.21 29.66
N GLY A 661 -13.26 12.95 29.55
CA GLY A 661 -13.26 14.41 29.47
C GLY A 661 -12.73 14.93 28.12
N ASP A 662 -12.10 16.11 28.14
CA ASP A 662 -11.60 16.75 26.93
C ASP A 662 -10.53 15.91 26.23
N PHE A 663 -10.59 15.88 24.90
CA PHE A 663 -9.63 15.16 24.07
C PHE A 663 -8.21 15.73 24.21
N SER A 664 -7.23 14.82 24.29
CA SER A 664 -5.83 15.12 24.00
C SER A 664 -5.15 13.86 23.46
N LEU A 665 -4.12 14.04 22.62
CA LEU A 665 -3.32 12.92 22.10
C LEU A 665 -2.66 12.13 23.23
N GLU A 666 -2.17 12.80 24.29
CA GLU A 666 -1.62 12.12 25.46
C GLU A 666 -2.63 11.16 26.10
N LYS A 667 -3.88 11.59 26.30
CA LYS A 667 -4.92 10.70 26.83
C LYS A 667 -5.21 9.56 25.87
N TYR A 668 -5.15 9.81 24.55
CA TYR A 668 -5.34 8.79 23.54
C TYR A 668 -4.27 7.70 23.63
N TYR A 669 -2.99 8.06 23.67
CA TYR A 669 -1.89 7.10 23.87
C TYR A 669 -2.03 6.34 25.18
N GLN A 670 -2.37 7.01 26.28
CA GLN A 670 -2.59 6.34 27.58
C GLN A 670 -3.77 5.36 27.55
N SER A 671 -4.83 5.67 26.79
CA SER A 671 -5.95 4.76 26.60
C SER A 671 -5.55 3.52 25.82
N LEU A 672 -4.73 3.67 24.77
CA LEU A 672 -4.14 2.53 24.05
C LEU A 672 -3.27 1.66 24.98
N LYS A 673 -2.30 2.27 25.70
CA LYS A 673 -1.41 1.54 26.66
C LYS A 673 -2.18 0.75 27.71
N ARG A 674 -3.37 1.24 28.09
CA ARG A 674 -4.20 0.63 29.14
C ARG A 674 -5.25 -0.32 28.60
N GLY A 675 -5.35 -0.52 27.28
CA GLY A 675 -6.36 -1.38 26.66
C GLY A 675 -7.77 -0.79 26.69
N LYS A 676 -7.93 0.52 26.90
CA LYS A 676 -9.22 1.25 26.81
C LYS A 676 -9.62 1.47 25.35
N SER A 677 -9.55 0.43 24.54
CA SER A 677 -9.75 0.49 23.09
C SER A 677 -10.26 -0.83 22.53
N TYR A 678 -10.67 -0.83 21.27
CA TYR A 678 -10.97 -2.03 20.50
C TYR A 678 -10.70 -1.80 19.01
N ALA A 679 -10.45 -2.88 18.28
CA ALA A 679 -10.29 -2.88 16.83
C ALA A 679 -11.60 -3.29 16.16
N THR A 680 -11.95 -2.67 15.04
CA THR A 680 -13.23 -2.94 14.35
C THR A 680 -13.19 -2.64 12.86
N GLN A 681 -13.99 -3.41 12.11
CA GLN A 681 -14.29 -3.22 10.68
C GLN A 681 -15.70 -2.63 10.43
N GLY A 682 -16.41 -2.23 11.48
CA GLY A 682 -17.73 -1.63 11.36
C GLY A 682 -18.48 -1.59 12.70
N PRO A 683 -18.73 -2.73 13.35
CA PRO A 683 -19.48 -2.77 14.60
C PRO A 683 -18.84 -1.89 15.69
N LEU A 684 -19.67 -1.10 16.37
CA LEU A 684 -19.28 -0.21 17.45
C LEU A 684 -19.78 -0.74 18.78
N VAL A 685 -18.95 -0.61 19.81
CA VAL A 685 -19.20 -1.19 21.15
C VAL A 685 -19.02 -0.13 22.22
N TYR A 686 -20.04 0.00 23.08
CA TYR A 686 -20.06 0.94 24.19
C TYR A 686 -20.28 0.17 25.50
N PRO A 687 -19.21 -0.23 26.22
CA PRO A 687 -19.33 -1.03 27.42
C PRO A 687 -19.73 -0.19 28.65
N GLU A 688 -20.35 -0.83 29.64
CA GLU A 688 -20.61 -0.21 30.96
C GLU A 688 -19.31 0.01 31.75
N TYR A 689 -18.37 -0.95 31.65
CA TYR A 689 -17.02 -0.84 32.18
C TYR A 689 -16.04 -0.67 31.03
N ASP A 690 -15.16 0.34 31.07
CA ASP A 690 -14.16 0.49 30.01
C ASP A 690 -13.30 -0.78 29.87
N PHE A 691 -12.97 -1.12 28.62
CA PHE A 691 -11.98 -2.16 28.32
C PHE A 691 -10.64 -1.84 29.00
N GLY A 692 -9.86 -2.87 29.29
CA GLY A 692 -8.58 -2.78 29.98
C GLY A 692 -8.66 -2.60 31.51
N ASN A 693 -9.82 -2.16 32.04
CA ASN A 693 -10.02 -2.02 33.48
C ASN A 693 -10.13 -3.39 34.18
N THR A 694 -9.83 -3.39 35.47
CA THR A 694 -10.08 -4.53 36.37
C THR A 694 -11.30 -4.26 37.24
N VAL A 695 -12.29 -5.14 37.17
CA VAL A 695 -13.50 -5.14 37.99
C VAL A 695 -13.30 -6.11 39.14
N GLN A 696 -13.37 -5.60 40.37
CA GLN A 696 -13.41 -6.43 41.57
C GLN A 696 -14.87 -6.81 41.87
N LEU A 697 -15.19 -8.09 41.86
CA LEU A 697 -16.56 -8.53 42.09
C LEU A 697 -16.94 -8.43 43.57
N SER A 698 -18.16 -7.96 43.83
CA SER A 698 -18.78 -7.97 45.17
C SER A 698 -19.68 -9.18 45.40
N SER A 699 -19.87 -10.01 44.38
CA SER A 699 -20.71 -11.22 44.34
C SER A 699 -20.06 -12.26 43.43
N ASP A 700 -20.57 -13.49 43.41
CA ASP A 700 -20.08 -14.54 42.50
C ASP A 700 -20.42 -14.29 41.02
N THR A 701 -21.27 -13.29 40.75
CA THR A 701 -21.75 -12.94 39.41
C THR A 701 -21.11 -11.63 38.89
N PHE A 702 -20.77 -11.62 37.61
CA PHE A 702 -20.36 -10.45 36.84
C PHE A 702 -21.43 -10.13 35.79
N ASN A 703 -22.03 -8.94 35.88
CA ASN A 703 -22.99 -8.48 34.86
C ASN A 703 -22.24 -7.73 33.76
N PHE A 704 -22.00 -8.41 32.64
CA PHE A 704 -21.36 -7.80 31.48
C PHE A 704 -22.40 -7.10 30.61
N ARG A 705 -22.43 -5.75 30.68
CA ARG A 705 -23.36 -4.91 29.91
C ARG A 705 -22.64 -4.01 28.91
N PHE A 706 -23.25 -3.86 27.74
CA PHE A 706 -22.77 -2.98 26.67
C PHE A 706 -23.89 -2.67 25.66
N GLU A 707 -23.76 -1.56 24.96
CA GLU A 707 -24.52 -1.26 23.74
C GLU A 707 -23.67 -1.62 22.52
N ALA A 708 -24.25 -2.31 21.55
CA ALA A 708 -23.65 -2.59 20.25
C ALA A 708 -24.43 -1.87 19.15
N PHE A 709 -23.72 -1.41 18.12
CA PHE A 709 -24.28 -0.77 16.94
C PHE A 709 -23.55 -1.23 15.67
N SER A 710 -24.26 -1.48 14.58
CA SER A 710 -23.68 -1.57 13.23
C SER A 710 -24.68 -1.02 12.24
N VAL A 711 -24.21 -0.17 11.33
CA VAL A 711 -25.05 0.30 10.21
C VAL A 711 -25.55 -0.89 9.39
N ASN A 712 -24.73 -1.92 9.19
CA ASN A 712 -25.07 -3.10 8.40
C ASN A 712 -25.99 -4.10 9.12
N GLY A 713 -26.28 -3.86 10.41
CA GLY A 713 -27.13 -4.72 11.24
C GLY A 713 -26.33 -5.82 11.93
N LEU A 714 -26.48 -5.93 13.24
CA LEU A 714 -25.75 -6.87 14.09
C LEU A 714 -26.24 -8.30 13.86
N GLU A 715 -25.32 -9.22 13.57
CA GLU A 715 -25.62 -10.64 13.35
C GLU A 715 -25.41 -11.47 14.61
N LYS A 716 -24.24 -11.34 15.24
CA LYS A 716 -23.85 -12.22 16.35
C LYS A 716 -22.94 -11.51 17.35
N VAL A 717 -23.02 -11.95 18.61
CA VAL A 717 -22.01 -11.64 19.63
C VAL A 717 -21.51 -12.92 20.29
N THR A 718 -20.19 -13.02 20.43
CA THR A 718 -19.50 -14.10 21.12
C THR A 718 -18.69 -13.50 22.27
N ILE A 719 -18.91 -14.00 23.48
CA ILE A 719 -18.14 -13.64 24.68
C ILE A 719 -17.06 -14.69 24.87
N VAL A 720 -15.81 -14.24 24.90
CA VAL A 720 -14.63 -15.09 25.06
C VAL A 720 -13.91 -14.80 26.38
N SER A 721 -13.20 -15.81 26.86
CA SER A 721 -12.41 -15.80 28.09
C SER A 721 -11.30 -16.86 27.96
N GLU A 722 -10.62 -17.17 29.06
CA GLU A 722 -9.63 -18.24 29.11
C GLU A 722 -10.21 -19.57 28.59
N GLY A 723 -9.47 -20.22 27.69
CA GLY A 723 -9.86 -21.47 27.04
C GLY A 723 -10.55 -21.31 25.69
N ALA A 724 -10.88 -20.08 25.27
CA ALA A 724 -11.35 -19.82 23.92
C ALA A 724 -10.22 -19.93 22.89
N GLY A 725 -10.56 -20.36 21.68
CA GLY A 725 -9.64 -20.36 20.54
C GLY A 725 -10.35 -20.56 19.21
N PHE A 726 -9.58 -20.63 18.12
CA PHE A 726 -10.12 -20.85 16.78
C PHE A 726 -9.88 -22.30 16.32
N ASN A 727 -10.87 -22.89 15.67
CA ASN A 727 -10.70 -24.17 14.98
C ASN A 727 -10.16 -23.98 13.54
N ASP A 728 -9.96 -25.09 12.83
CA ASP A 728 -9.41 -25.08 11.46
C ASP A 728 -10.28 -24.30 10.46
N ASP A 729 -11.59 -24.23 10.71
CA ASP A 729 -12.55 -23.45 9.90
C ASP A 729 -12.58 -21.95 10.28
N GLY A 730 -11.86 -21.57 11.35
CA GLY A 730 -11.81 -20.21 11.86
C GLY A 730 -12.97 -19.81 12.75
N GLU A 731 -13.79 -20.76 13.21
CA GLU A 731 -14.85 -20.53 14.18
C GLU A 731 -14.29 -20.50 15.61
N ILE A 732 -14.94 -19.73 16.49
CA ILE A 732 -14.54 -19.61 17.90
C ILE A 732 -15.10 -20.78 18.72
N GLU A 733 -14.20 -21.63 19.21
CA GLU A 733 -14.50 -22.69 20.16
C GLU A 733 -14.12 -22.29 21.59
N GLY A 734 -14.67 -22.98 22.58
CA GLY A 734 -14.39 -22.69 24.00
C GLY A 734 -14.89 -21.32 24.46
N HIS A 735 -15.77 -20.66 23.69
CA HIS A 735 -16.40 -19.41 24.08
C HIS A 735 -17.29 -19.58 25.32
N VAL A 736 -17.46 -18.50 26.07
CA VAL A 736 -18.30 -18.47 27.29
C VAL A 736 -19.77 -18.48 26.91
N LEU A 737 -20.13 -17.67 25.91
CA LEU A 737 -21.49 -17.53 25.42
C LEU A 737 -21.47 -17.02 23.98
N GLU A 738 -22.43 -17.46 23.19
CA GLU A 738 -22.72 -16.92 21.87
C GLU A 738 -24.22 -16.63 21.74
N GLN A 739 -24.57 -15.50 21.12
CA GLN A 739 -25.95 -15.11 20.91
C GLN A 739 -26.15 -14.44 19.54
N ASP A 740 -27.17 -14.92 18.81
CA ASP A 740 -27.72 -14.29 17.62
C ASP A 740 -28.42 -12.95 17.94
N LEU A 741 -28.10 -11.94 17.14
CA LEU A 741 -28.58 -10.56 17.28
C LEU A 741 -29.64 -10.18 16.22
N GLY A 742 -29.99 -11.07 15.29
CA GLY A 742 -31.17 -10.97 14.43
C GLY A 742 -31.17 -9.80 13.44
N GLY A 743 -30.00 -9.20 13.16
CA GLY A 743 -29.83 -8.11 12.22
C GLY A 743 -30.25 -6.72 12.70
N SER A 744 -30.45 -6.52 14.00
CA SER A 744 -30.79 -5.19 14.52
C SER A 744 -29.62 -4.22 14.39
N GLU A 745 -29.84 -2.98 13.97
CA GLU A 745 -28.79 -1.97 13.91
C GLU A 745 -28.22 -1.61 15.29
N ARG A 746 -29.03 -1.66 16.35
CA ARG A 746 -28.62 -1.31 17.71
C ARG A 746 -29.23 -2.23 18.76
N LYS A 747 -28.44 -2.67 19.74
CA LYS A 747 -28.91 -3.45 20.91
C LYS A 747 -28.19 -3.07 22.18
N LEU A 748 -28.95 -2.99 23.28
CA LEU A 748 -28.41 -3.02 24.64
C LEU A 748 -28.42 -4.47 25.13
N LEU A 749 -27.24 -4.97 25.52
CA LEU A 749 -27.02 -6.36 25.91
C LEU A 749 -26.55 -6.42 27.36
N SER A 750 -26.94 -7.50 28.05
CA SER A 750 -26.58 -7.76 29.44
C SER A 750 -26.50 -9.26 29.67
N PHE A 751 -25.32 -9.73 30.06
CA PHE A 751 -25.05 -11.14 30.33
C PHE A 751 -24.61 -11.32 31.76
N GLU A 752 -25.22 -12.26 32.47
CA GLU A 752 -24.81 -12.65 33.82
C GLU A 752 -23.79 -13.79 33.70
N LEU A 753 -22.54 -13.51 34.04
CA LEU A 753 -21.41 -14.44 33.97
C LEU A 753 -20.97 -14.85 35.38
N ASN A 754 -20.52 -16.09 35.54
CA ASN A 754 -20.13 -16.64 36.84
C ASN A 754 -18.67 -17.09 36.83
N PRO A 755 -17.69 -16.18 36.98
CA PRO A 755 -16.29 -16.56 36.95
C PRO A 755 -15.92 -17.48 38.13
N GLU A 756 -15.25 -18.59 37.82
CA GLU A 756 -14.80 -19.54 38.83
C GLU A 756 -13.54 -19.06 39.57
N LYS A 757 -12.74 -18.23 38.90
CA LYS A 757 -11.46 -17.65 39.35
C LYS A 757 -11.25 -16.26 38.71
N ASP A 758 -10.17 -15.58 39.08
CA ASP A 758 -9.71 -14.38 38.36
C ASP A 758 -9.55 -14.70 36.87
N THR A 759 -10.09 -13.84 36.02
CA THR A 759 -10.16 -14.07 34.59
C THR A 759 -10.30 -12.76 33.81
N TRP A 760 -10.52 -12.86 32.51
CA TRP A 760 -10.81 -11.75 31.61
C TRP A 760 -11.99 -12.10 30.71
N TYR A 761 -12.72 -11.10 30.24
CA TYR A 761 -13.76 -11.24 29.22
C TYR A 761 -13.53 -10.27 28.07
N ALA A 762 -13.68 -10.74 26.83
CA ALA A 762 -13.70 -9.91 25.64
C ALA A 762 -14.88 -10.26 24.73
N LEU A 763 -15.20 -9.36 23.80
CA LEU A 763 -16.31 -9.49 22.87
C LEU A 763 -15.75 -9.63 21.45
N VAL A 764 -16.35 -10.55 20.70
CA VAL A 764 -16.30 -10.59 19.23
C VAL A 764 -17.73 -10.33 18.74
N ILE A 765 -17.93 -9.23 18.02
CA ILE A 765 -19.23 -8.84 17.48
C ILE A 765 -19.14 -8.85 15.97
N GLU A 766 -20.09 -9.52 15.32
CA GLU A 766 -20.16 -9.64 13.86
C GLU A 766 -21.44 -8.97 13.34
N ASP A 767 -21.34 -8.26 12.22
CA ASP A 767 -22.49 -7.77 11.46
C ASP A 767 -22.83 -8.66 10.27
N LYS A 768 -23.93 -8.32 9.57
CA LYS A 768 -24.45 -9.11 8.46
C LYS A 768 -23.57 -9.17 7.21
N GLU A 769 -22.59 -8.28 7.10
CA GLU A 769 -21.62 -8.30 6.00
C GLU A 769 -20.34 -9.05 6.40
N GLY A 770 -20.32 -9.65 7.60
CA GLY A 770 -19.17 -10.37 8.14
C GLY A 770 -18.10 -9.46 8.75
N ASN A 771 -18.36 -8.16 8.90
CA ASN A 771 -17.41 -7.26 9.56
C ASN A 771 -17.42 -7.52 11.07
N GLN A 772 -16.24 -7.48 11.68
CA GLN A 772 -16.09 -7.81 13.09
C GLN A 772 -15.54 -6.64 13.93
N ALA A 773 -15.94 -6.61 15.20
CA ALA A 773 -15.29 -5.84 16.26
C ALA A 773 -14.73 -6.78 17.32
N LEU A 774 -13.45 -6.59 17.66
CA LEU A 774 -12.73 -7.38 18.66
C LEU A 774 -12.27 -6.43 19.78
N THR A 775 -12.77 -6.66 20.99
CA THR A 775 -12.50 -5.78 22.13
C THR A 775 -11.26 -6.21 22.90
N ASN A 776 -10.54 -5.25 23.48
CA ASN A 776 -9.62 -5.55 24.57
C ASN A 776 -10.38 -6.08 25.81
N PRO A 777 -9.71 -6.79 26.72
CA PRO A 777 -10.38 -7.50 27.80
C PRO A 777 -10.84 -6.55 28.90
N ILE A 778 -11.95 -6.88 29.54
CA ILE A 778 -12.23 -6.45 30.91
C ILE A 778 -11.68 -7.53 31.83
N TRP A 779 -10.79 -7.15 32.75
CA TRP A 779 -10.25 -8.05 33.75
C TRP A 779 -11.23 -8.17 34.90
N VAL A 780 -11.42 -9.37 35.43
CA VAL A 780 -12.37 -9.65 36.51
C VAL A 780 -11.66 -10.42 37.61
N ASN A 781 -11.59 -9.81 38.78
CA ASN A 781 -11.04 -10.44 39.97
C ASN A 781 -12.19 -10.96 40.83
N LYS A 782 -12.12 -12.26 41.14
CA LYS A 782 -12.98 -12.89 42.12
C LYS A 782 -12.52 -12.49 43.54
N MET A 783 -13.45 -12.52 44.49
CA MET A 783 -13.11 -12.29 45.91
C MET A 783 -12.43 -13.50 46.56
#